data_AF-A0A4R9ABD8-F1
#
_entry.id   AF-A0A4R9ABD8-F1
#
_cell.length_a   1.000
_cell.length_b   1.000
_cell.length_c   1.000
_cell.angle_alpha   90.00
_cell.angle_beta   90.00
_cell.angle_gamma   90.00
#
_symmetry.space_group_name_H-M   'P 1'
#
loop_
_entity.id
_entity.type
_entity.pdbx_description
1 polymer ?
#
loop_
_entity_poly.entity_id
_entity_poly.type
_entity_poly.pdbx_seq_one_letter_code
_entity_poly.pdbx_strand_id
1 'polypeptide(L)'
;MRGRARGIRHQRFVHCRNRGDRHAVHALPAHHDELGDLARAVLRRHRWGAHVVDSALPGHAVSGRERVERAARRGVRARRPRVAARRGPRPVGQRSGGDPVKGHVVGVDIGTSAVRAAELSDVDSGTPTLLHYAEAPLPVGAVNRGEIVDAAAVRTALEQIWQVGGFTSHNVVLGVASDRVVARNLTVASASLKRIREALPLQVRDLISIPIEDALLDFYPIATTETSAASETQGLLIAAAKAPVVSNVRAVQQAGLRVLAVDLVPFALSRAVYLGTATDRVIAQIDVGAGSTSIVIAVDGVPQFVRLIASGGSDVTEALKNVLGVNDTSAENLKRLVGLSHRMTLETAGATTTISEVTYELLEALRNTISYFGSVRRDLRVTQIVLAGGGSRLNGFAQTLSDLTGLAVVSAEPAGMLLGPGIDGVRLRATKGTYLVACGLAMGRASASHLRVEPGGEPRADLLPPEVRLGQAEKTLRRRSAAVVALVAVLVATGVGFSMVERMQAAQQRQTAQAAATLLINQGKQFADLQRLKNDLDEVRDAQGVTLSTEIDWQAYLGQLRESLPAGVSITSVSADGATPFADYGQSTVPLEGERVASLRLSLSSPELQSNAVLLRRLSALPGFVDATPGQITRTATGEYLATFVLHINGEAYSGRDPAEPLAGGQ
;
A
#
# COMPACT_ATOMS: atom_id res chain seq x y z
N MET A 1 7.53 54.75 -12.40
CA MET A 1 8.57 53.98 -13.12
C MET A 1 7.85 52.91 -13.98
N ARG A 2 8.12 52.59 -15.27
CA ARG A 2 9.36 52.17 -15.98
C ARG A 2 10.02 50.93 -15.33
N GLY A 3 10.29 49.79 -15.99
CA GLY A 3 10.06 49.31 -17.39
C GLY A 3 9.69 47.80 -17.40
N ARG A 4 9.22 47.17 -18.50
CA ARG A 4 9.97 46.57 -19.66
C ARG A 4 10.99 45.48 -19.25
N ALA A 5 11.15 44.33 -19.94
CA ALA A 5 10.85 44.00 -21.35
C ALA A 5 10.63 42.48 -21.65
N ARG A 6 10.09 42.18 -22.86
CA ARG A 6 10.36 41.09 -23.86
C ARG A 6 10.79 39.66 -23.40
N GLY A 7 10.47 38.56 -24.10
CA GLY A 7 9.76 38.34 -25.40
C GLY A 7 10.37 37.19 -26.24
N ILE A 8 9.69 36.75 -27.33
CA ILE A 8 10.06 35.66 -28.30
C ILE A 8 9.75 34.23 -27.75
N ARG A 9 9.17 33.20 -28.41
CA ARG A 9 8.56 32.84 -29.75
C ARG A 9 9.26 31.68 -30.51
N HIS A 10 8.55 30.55 -30.63
CA HIS A 10 8.63 29.52 -31.71
C HIS A 10 9.95 28.70 -31.79
N GLN A 11 10.07 27.58 -32.54
CA GLN A 11 9.31 27.07 -33.71
C GLN A 11 9.23 25.51 -33.78
N ARG A 12 8.67 24.97 -34.88
CA ARG A 12 8.50 23.53 -35.23
C ARG A 12 9.50 23.07 -36.31
N PHE A 13 9.41 21.78 -36.68
CA PHE A 13 10.06 21.01 -37.78
C PHE A 13 11.28 20.16 -37.30
N VAL A 14 11.43 18.83 -37.55
CA VAL A 14 11.21 17.95 -38.72
C VAL A 14 12.34 18.17 -39.77
N HIS A 15 13.25 17.24 -40.10
CA HIS A 15 12.98 15.99 -40.85
C HIS A 15 14.23 15.03 -40.98
N CYS A 16 14.00 13.72 -41.14
CA CYS A 16 14.70 12.70 -41.99
C CYS A 16 16.23 12.34 -42.00
N ARG A 17 16.44 11.00 -42.14
CA ARG A 17 17.40 10.24 -43.01
C ARG A 17 18.88 9.94 -42.60
N ASN A 18 19.09 8.71 -42.09
CA ASN A 18 19.58 7.48 -42.78
C ASN A 18 20.96 7.44 -43.52
N ARG A 19 21.57 6.23 -43.55
CA ARG A 19 22.94 5.79 -43.98
C ARG A 19 24.05 6.16 -42.97
N GLY A 20 25.01 5.30 -42.60
CA GLY A 20 25.16 3.84 -42.76
C GLY A 20 26.25 3.38 -43.74
N ASP A 21 27.34 2.76 -43.23
CA ASP A 21 28.29 1.92 -43.99
C ASP A 21 29.05 0.90 -43.10
N ARG A 22 30.07 0.20 -43.62
CA ARG A 22 30.43 -1.21 -43.31
C ARG A 22 31.74 -1.54 -42.55
N HIS A 23 31.69 -2.69 -41.86
CA HIS A 23 32.69 -3.76 -41.61
C HIS A 23 34.21 -3.52 -41.36
N ALA A 24 34.69 -4.08 -40.24
CA ALA A 24 35.83 -5.03 -40.11
C ALA A 24 35.65 -5.80 -38.76
N VAL A 25 35.56 -7.15 -38.68
CA VAL A 25 36.62 -8.19 -38.81
C VAL A 25 37.64 -8.10 -37.65
N HIS A 26 37.96 -9.12 -36.84
CA HIS A 26 37.59 -10.57 -36.77
C HIS A 26 36.49 -10.86 -35.68
N ALA A 27 36.25 -12.01 -35.01
CA ALA A 27 36.92 -13.33 -34.82
C ALA A 27 35.91 -14.48 -34.53
N LEU A 28 36.42 -15.73 -34.42
CA LEU A 28 35.71 -17.05 -34.40
C LEU A 28 36.66 -18.14 -33.80
N PRO A 29 36.30 -19.44 -33.61
CA PRO A 29 35.00 -20.13 -33.35
C PRO A 29 35.05 -21.33 -32.32
N ALA A 30 33.90 -22.03 -32.11
CA ALA A 30 33.72 -23.52 -32.01
C ALA A 30 34.44 -24.40 -30.94
N HIS A 31 34.00 -25.61 -30.53
CA HIS A 31 32.70 -26.36 -30.48
C HIS A 31 32.91 -27.66 -29.63
N HIS A 32 31.84 -28.26 -29.06
CA HIS A 32 31.61 -29.69 -28.70
C HIS A 32 32.67 -30.49 -27.86
N ASP A 33 32.39 -31.58 -27.11
CA ASP A 33 31.19 -32.15 -26.43
C ASP A 33 31.71 -32.98 -25.18
N GLU A 34 31.34 -34.19 -24.71
CA GLU A 34 30.45 -35.31 -25.08
C GLU A 34 30.21 -36.26 -23.86
N LEU A 35 29.40 -37.32 -24.04
CA LEU A 35 29.26 -38.57 -23.24
C LEU A 35 28.56 -38.56 -21.86
N GLY A 36 27.61 -39.50 -21.66
CA GLY A 36 27.17 -39.95 -20.32
C GLY A 36 25.72 -40.43 -20.15
N ASP A 37 25.30 -41.55 -20.77
CA ASP A 37 23.99 -42.19 -20.52
C ASP A 37 23.85 -42.80 -19.11
N LEU A 38 22.63 -42.80 -18.51
CA LEU A 38 21.98 -44.00 -17.92
C LEU A 38 20.61 -43.77 -17.22
N ALA A 39 19.82 -44.85 -17.18
CA ALA A 39 18.79 -45.21 -16.16
C ALA A 39 17.30 -44.78 -16.30
N ARG A 40 16.61 -45.45 -17.25
CA ARG A 40 15.32 -46.19 -17.06
C ARG A 40 14.04 -45.47 -16.57
N ALA A 41 13.01 -45.46 -17.43
CA ALA A 41 11.59 -45.30 -17.07
C ALA A 41 10.78 -46.59 -17.39
N VAL A 42 9.97 -47.11 -16.47
CA VAL A 42 9.40 -48.48 -16.52
C VAL A 42 8.03 -48.60 -15.81
N LEU A 43 7.00 -49.09 -16.53
CA LEU A 43 5.64 -49.52 -16.08
C LEU A 43 4.65 -48.39 -15.61
N ARG A 44 3.31 -48.53 -15.71
CA ARG A 44 2.44 -49.65 -16.18
C ARG A 44 1.11 -49.16 -16.82
N ARG A 45 0.44 -50.01 -17.63
CA ARG A 45 -0.90 -49.79 -18.22
C ARG A 45 -2.04 -50.32 -17.32
N HIS A 46 -3.21 -49.68 -17.34
CA HIS A 46 -4.60 -50.23 -17.36
C HIS A 46 -5.52 -49.05 -17.74
N ARG A 47 -6.47 -49.05 -18.70
CA ARG A 47 -7.26 -50.03 -19.47
C ARG A 47 -8.56 -50.55 -18.81
N TRP A 48 -9.58 -49.70 -18.81
CA TRP A 48 -11.00 -50.00 -19.06
C TRP A 48 -11.59 -48.85 -19.92
N GLY A 49 -12.60 -48.99 -20.78
CA GLY A 49 -13.30 -50.22 -21.19
C GLY A 49 -14.83 -50.11 -21.10
N ALA A 50 -15.46 -49.33 -21.98
CA ALA A 50 -16.93 -49.26 -22.09
C ALA A 50 -17.36 -49.10 -23.56
N HIS A 51 -18.48 -49.72 -23.93
CA HIS A 51 -18.93 -49.82 -25.32
C HIS A 51 -19.66 -48.56 -25.82
N VAL A 52 -19.43 -48.21 -27.09
CA VAL A 52 -20.44 -47.57 -27.95
C VAL A 52 -21.00 -48.67 -28.84
N VAL A 53 -22.33 -48.76 -28.94
CA VAL A 53 -23.00 -49.58 -29.96
C VAL A 53 -23.30 -48.67 -31.14
N ASP A 54 -22.82 -49.06 -32.32
CA ASP A 54 -23.12 -48.40 -33.59
C ASP A 54 -24.26 -49.14 -34.29
N SER A 55 -25.17 -48.39 -34.92
CA SER A 55 -26.27 -48.91 -35.74
C SER A 55 -26.66 -47.85 -36.78
N ALA A 56 -25.82 -47.74 -37.81
CA ALA A 56 -25.97 -46.79 -38.91
C ALA A 56 -27.06 -47.18 -39.94
N LEU A 57 -27.12 -46.37 -41.02
CA LEU A 57 -27.89 -46.50 -42.28
C LEU A 57 -29.24 -45.75 -42.35
N PRO A 58 -29.60 -45.20 -43.53
CA PRO A 58 -28.72 -44.42 -44.42
C PRO A 58 -29.37 -43.08 -44.83
N GLY A 59 -28.58 -42.19 -45.44
CA GLY A 59 -29.05 -40.84 -45.82
C GLY A 59 -29.61 -40.73 -47.24
N HIS A 60 -30.20 -39.57 -47.54
CA HIS A 60 -30.44 -39.10 -48.91
C HIS A 60 -29.83 -37.70 -49.09
N ALA A 61 -28.99 -37.55 -50.11
CA ALA A 61 -28.55 -36.25 -50.61
C ALA A 61 -29.41 -35.86 -51.83
N VAL A 62 -29.85 -34.60 -51.89
CA VAL A 62 -30.52 -34.04 -53.07
C VAL A 62 -29.86 -32.72 -53.45
N SER A 63 -29.51 -32.58 -54.72
CA SER A 63 -28.93 -31.38 -55.32
C SER A 63 -30.01 -30.34 -55.64
N GLY A 64 -29.67 -29.05 -55.61
CA GLY A 64 -30.62 -27.97 -55.90
C GLY A 64 -29.98 -26.60 -55.97
N ARG A 65 -29.21 -26.32 -57.03
CA ARG A 65 -28.88 -24.94 -57.40
C ARG A 65 -30.01 -24.38 -58.25
N GLU A 66 -30.56 -23.22 -57.87
CA GLU A 66 -31.16 -22.33 -58.89
C GLU A 66 -31.09 -20.86 -58.49
N ARG A 67 -30.84 -20.01 -59.50
CA ARG A 67 -30.90 -18.55 -59.44
C ARG A 67 -31.88 -18.10 -60.53
N VAL A 68 -32.94 -17.39 -60.17
CA VAL A 68 -33.59 -16.42 -61.07
C VAL A 68 -33.84 -15.13 -60.27
N GLU A 69 -34.03 -14.03 -60.99
CA GLU A 69 -33.82 -12.65 -60.54
C GLU A 69 -35.13 -11.83 -60.54
N ARG A 70 -35.11 -10.67 -59.85
CA ARG A 70 -36.05 -9.52 -59.97
C ARG A 70 -37.46 -9.67 -59.36
N ALA A 71 -37.72 -8.83 -58.37
CA ALA A 71 -38.60 -7.67 -58.56
C ALA A 71 -38.27 -6.57 -57.55
N ALA A 72 -38.28 -5.29 -57.95
CA ALA A 72 -37.93 -4.17 -57.07
C ALA A 72 -39.16 -3.32 -56.74
N ARG A 73 -39.34 -2.94 -55.47
CA ARG A 73 -40.17 -1.79 -55.06
C ARG A 73 -39.43 -0.96 -54.01
N ARG A 74 -39.07 0.29 -54.36
CA ARG A 74 -38.40 1.24 -53.47
C ARG A 74 -39.43 1.95 -52.58
N GLY A 75 -39.36 1.74 -51.26
CA GLY A 75 -40.14 2.51 -50.28
C GLY A 75 -39.27 3.52 -49.54
N VAL A 76 -39.16 4.75 -50.06
CA VAL A 76 -38.37 5.81 -49.40
C VAL A 76 -39.19 6.43 -48.25
N ARG A 77 -38.73 6.24 -47.00
CA ARG A 77 -39.19 7.05 -45.85
C ARG A 77 -38.06 7.94 -45.35
N ALA A 78 -38.34 9.23 -45.24
CA ALA A 78 -37.35 10.24 -44.86
C ALA A 78 -36.93 10.14 -43.39
N ARG A 79 -35.62 10.26 -43.11
CA ARG A 79 -35.10 10.43 -41.76
C ARG A 79 -35.21 11.91 -41.35
N ARG A 80 -35.87 12.20 -40.21
CA ARG A 80 -35.78 13.52 -39.56
C ARG A 80 -34.41 13.70 -38.89
N PRO A 81 -33.81 14.90 -38.90
CA PRO A 81 -32.52 15.16 -38.25
C PRO A 81 -32.67 15.21 -36.73
N ARG A 82 -31.70 14.66 -35.99
CA ARG A 82 -31.56 14.87 -34.54
C ARG A 82 -30.82 16.18 -34.29
N VAL A 83 -31.44 17.12 -33.57
CA VAL A 83 -30.78 18.36 -33.12
C VAL A 83 -29.87 18.03 -31.92
N ALA A 84 -28.59 18.40 -32.00
CA ALA A 84 -27.62 18.15 -30.94
C ALA A 84 -27.63 19.30 -29.91
N ALA A 85 -28.28 19.08 -28.76
CA ALA A 85 -28.28 20.04 -27.66
C ALA A 85 -26.89 20.13 -27.00
N ARG A 86 -26.26 21.31 -27.06
CA ARG A 86 -24.99 21.60 -26.37
C ARG A 86 -25.21 21.59 -24.85
N ARG A 87 -24.51 20.72 -24.11
CA ARG A 87 -24.47 20.77 -22.64
C ARG A 87 -23.44 21.81 -22.19
N GLY A 88 -23.85 22.72 -21.31
CA GLY A 88 -22.95 23.64 -20.60
C GLY A 88 -22.13 22.94 -19.51
N PRO A 89 -21.11 23.63 -18.94
CA PRO A 89 -20.30 23.08 -17.85
C PRO A 89 -21.13 22.88 -16.57
N ARG A 90 -20.88 21.79 -15.85
CA ARG A 90 -21.51 21.52 -14.55
C ARG A 90 -20.75 22.24 -13.42
N PRO A 91 -21.43 22.75 -12.38
CA PRO A 91 -20.77 23.29 -11.19
C PRO A 91 -20.09 22.18 -10.37
N VAL A 92 -19.05 22.54 -9.64
CA VAL A 92 -18.33 21.64 -8.71
C VAL A 92 -19.05 21.64 -7.36
N GLY A 93 -19.45 20.46 -6.88
CA GLY A 93 -20.15 20.33 -5.59
C GLY A 93 -20.05 18.94 -4.97
N GLN A 94 -19.45 18.89 -3.79
CA GLN A 94 -19.53 17.85 -2.74
C GLN A 94 -19.34 16.37 -3.14
N ARG A 95 -18.24 15.77 -2.66
CA ARG A 95 -18.03 14.32 -2.66
C ARG A 95 -18.90 13.67 -1.56
N SER A 96 -19.99 13.00 -1.94
CA SER A 96 -20.63 12.03 -1.04
C SER A 96 -19.72 10.81 -0.86
N GLY A 97 -19.50 10.37 0.37
CA GLY A 97 -18.58 9.28 0.68
C GLY A 97 -19.14 7.91 0.28
N GLY A 98 -18.49 7.25 -0.68
CA GLY A 98 -18.88 5.92 -1.16
C GLY A 98 -18.05 5.52 -2.38
N ASP A 99 -16.84 5.01 -2.15
CA ASP A 99 -15.98 4.49 -3.22
C ASP A 99 -16.73 3.41 -4.01
N PRO A 100 -16.98 3.56 -5.32
CA PRO A 100 -17.52 2.46 -6.12
C PRO A 100 -16.52 1.31 -6.10
N VAL A 101 -16.97 0.13 -5.65
CA VAL A 101 -16.15 -1.08 -5.65
C VAL A 101 -15.70 -1.36 -7.08
N LYS A 102 -14.41 -1.24 -7.37
CA LYS A 102 -13.82 -1.64 -8.66
C LYS A 102 -13.54 -3.14 -8.63
N GLY A 103 -14.20 -3.89 -9.51
CA GLY A 103 -14.15 -5.35 -9.58
C GLY A 103 -15.55 -5.94 -9.86
N HIS A 104 -15.63 -7.21 -10.24
CA HIS A 104 -16.91 -7.88 -10.51
C HIS A 104 -17.69 -8.16 -9.21
N VAL A 105 -18.98 -8.50 -9.35
CA VAL A 105 -19.86 -8.85 -8.23
C VAL A 105 -20.65 -10.10 -8.62
N VAL A 106 -20.74 -11.03 -7.69
CA VAL A 106 -21.45 -12.30 -7.89
C VAL A 106 -22.85 -12.20 -7.29
N GLY A 107 -23.88 -12.45 -8.07
CA GLY A 107 -25.23 -12.61 -7.54
C GLY A 107 -25.41 -14.01 -6.99
N VAL A 108 -25.88 -14.13 -5.74
CA VAL A 108 -26.01 -15.41 -5.01
C VAL A 108 -27.46 -15.63 -4.60
N ASP A 109 -28.08 -16.63 -5.22
CA ASP A 109 -29.41 -17.16 -4.87
C ASP A 109 -29.24 -18.37 -3.94
N ILE A 110 -30.01 -18.39 -2.84
CA ILE A 110 -30.06 -19.50 -1.87
C ILE A 110 -31.50 -20.00 -1.83
N GLY A 111 -31.85 -20.83 -2.82
CA GLY A 111 -33.15 -21.48 -2.88
C GLY A 111 -33.22 -22.72 -1.99
N THR A 112 -34.43 -23.19 -1.70
CA THR A 112 -34.71 -24.38 -0.86
C THR A 112 -33.96 -25.66 -1.30
N SER A 113 -33.70 -25.81 -2.60
CA SER A 113 -33.15 -27.03 -3.21
C SER A 113 -31.72 -26.90 -3.76
N ALA A 114 -31.19 -25.69 -3.89
CA ALA A 114 -29.83 -25.45 -4.40
C ALA A 114 -29.39 -24.00 -4.15
N VAL A 115 -28.08 -23.82 -4.03
CA VAL A 115 -27.42 -22.50 -4.12
C VAL A 115 -27.00 -22.26 -5.57
N ARG A 116 -27.09 -21.01 -6.04
CA ARG A 116 -26.68 -20.59 -7.39
C ARG A 116 -25.88 -19.31 -7.33
N ALA A 117 -24.86 -19.22 -8.17
CA ALA A 117 -24.01 -18.04 -8.30
C ALA A 117 -23.83 -17.66 -9.77
N ALA A 118 -23.84 -16.35 -10.07
CA ALA A 118 -23.55 -15.81 -11.39
C ALA A 118 -22.70 -14.54 -11.30
N GLU A 119 -21.69 -14.40 -12.15
CA GLU A 119 -20.81 -13.22 -12.20
C GLU A 119 -20.90 -12.56 -13.58
N LEU A 120 -21.11 -11.24 -13.60
CA LEU A 120 -21.31 -10.46 -14.82
C LEU A 120 -20.19 -9.43 -15.04
N SER A 121 -19.90 -9.14 -16.30
CA SER A 121 -19.22 -7.90 -16.71
C SER A 121 -20.23 -6.88 -17.28
N ASP A 122 -19.78 -5.63 -17.38
CA ASP A 122 -20.43 -4.59 -18.19
C ASP A 122 -21.91 -4.31 -17.84
N VAL A 123 -22.30 -4.47 -16.57
CA VAL A 123 -23.65 -4.21 -16.05
C VAL A 123 -24.16 -2.81 -16.42
N ASP A 124 -23.33 -1.77 -16.25
CA ASP A 124 -23.67 -0.38 -16.59
C ASP A 124 -23.74 -0.09 -18.12
N SER A 125 -23.49 -1.07 -18.99
CA SER A 125 -23.53 -0.90 -20.47
C SER A 125 -24.93 -1.03 -21.08
N GLY A 126 -25.87 -1.68 -20.37
CA GLY A 126 -27.16 -2.11 -20.90
C GLY A 126 -27.14 -3.46 -21.65
N THR A 127 -25.96 -4.03 -21.93
CA THR A 127 -25.79 -5.39 -22.48
C THR A 127 -24.71 -6.15 -21.70
N PRO A 128 -25.00 -6.60 -20.47
CA PRO A 128 -24.04 -7.31 -19.61
C PRO A 128 -23.65 -8.65 -20.22
N THR A 129 -22.45 -9.13 -19.89
CA THR A 129 -21.97 -10.46 -20.29
C THR A 129 -21.87 -11.38 -19.09
N LEU A 130 -22.46 -12.57 -19.17
CA LEU A 130 -22.31 -13.63 -18.17
C LEU A 130 -20.92 -14.25 -18.28
N LEU A 131 -20.08 -14.04 -17.27
CA LEU A 131 -18.72 -14.58 -17.22
C LEU A 131 -18.71 -16.01 -16.66
N HIS A 132 -19.35 -16.19 -15.51
CA HIS A 132 -19.33 -17.43 -14.73
C HIS A 132 -20.73 -17.75 -14.19
N TYR A 133 -21.09 -19.04 -14.18
CA TYR A 133 -22.31 -19.56 -13.54
C TYR A 133 -22.02 -20.92 -12.91
N ALA A 134 -22.52 -21.15 -11.69
CA ALA A 134 -22.53 -22.46 -11.06
C ALA A 134 -23.75 -22.65 -10.14
N GLU A 135 -24.15 -23.91 -9.96
CA GLU A 135 -25.26 -24.36 -9.13
C GLU A 135 -24.82 -25.61 -8.36
N ALA A 136 -25.11 -25.66 -7.06
CA ALA A 136 -24.86 -26.82 -6.21
C ALA A 136 -26.13 -27.18 -5.43
N PRO A 137 -26.57 -28.46 -5.44
CA PRO A 137 -27.78 -28.88 -4.74
C PRO A 137 -27.61 -28.78 -3.23
N LEU A 138 -28.72 -28.55 -2.53
CA LEU A 138 -28.79 -28.58 -1.07
C LEU A 138 -29.50 -29.85 -0.58
N PRO A 139 -29.10 -30.39 0.59
CA PRO A 139 -29.90 -31.40 1.29
C PRO A 139 -31.30 -30.89 1.60
N VAL A 140 -32.30 -31.78 1.55
CA VAL A 140 -33.67 -31.42 1.94
C VAL A 140 -33.68 -30.98 3.41
N GLY A 141 -34.37 -29.88 3.70
CA GLY A 141 -34.42 -29.28 5.04
C GLY A 141 -33.26 -28.34 5.39
N ALA A 142 -32.18 -28.28 4.59
CA ALA A 142 -31.07 -27.35 4.86
C ALA A 142 -31.49 -25.87 4.77
N VAL A 143 -32.49 -25.56 3.93
CA VAL A 143 -33.15 -24.27 3.80
C VAL A 143 -34.66 -24.50 3.81
N ASN A 144 -35.41 -23.78 4.63
CA ASN A 144 -36.86 -23.87 4.73
C ASN A 144 -37.49 -22.49 4.48
N ARG A 145 -38.35 -22.35 3.47
CA ARG A 145 -39.06 -21.09 3.12
C ARG A 145 -38.17 -19.82 3.13
N GLY A 146 -36.94 -19.96 2.62
CA GLY A 146 -35.95 -18.89 2.53
C GLY A 146 -35.13 -18.64 3.82
N GLU A 147 -35.41 -19.34 4.91
CA GLU A 147 -34.60 -19.34 6.14
C GLU A 147 -33.56 -20.47 6.08
N ILE A 148 -32.27 -20.19 6.33
CA ILE A 148 -31.24 -21.22 6.43
C ILE A 148 -31.32 -21.94 7.78
N VAL A 149 -31.53 -23.26 7.73
CA VAL A 149 -31.60 -24.15 8.90
C VAL A 149 -30.25 -24.84 9.13
N ASP A 150 -29.66 -25.41 8.07
CA ASP A 150 -28.31 -25.97 8.09
C ASP A 150 -27.32 -25.03 7.40
N ALA A 151 -26.71 -24.15 8.21
CA ALA A 151 -25.65 -23.25 7.77
C ALA A 151 -24.35 -23.97 7.38
N ALA A 152 -24.12 -25.23 7.79
CA ALA A 152 -22.96 -26.00 7.38
C ALA A 152 -23.13 -26.56 5.96
N ALA A 153 -24.28 -27.16 5.65
CA ALA A 153 -24.61 -27.61 4.30
C ALA A 153 -24.58 -26.45 3.29
N VAL A 154 -25.16 -25.29 3.64
CA VAL A 154 -25.13 -24.11 2.75
C VAL A 154 -23.72 -23.55 2.59
N ARG A 155 -22.90 -23.53 3.65
CA ARG A 155 -21.49 -23.13 3.54
C ARG A 155 -20.72 -24.05 2.59
N THR A 156 -20.87 -25.38 2.71
CA THR A 156 -20.19 -26.33 1.83
C THR A 156 -20.67 -26.26 0.39
N ALA A 157 -21.96 -25.98 0.14
CA ALA A 157 -22.46 -25.70 -1.21
C ALA A 157 -21.84 -24.41 -1.81
N LEU A 158 -21.69 -23.35 -1.01
CA LEU A 158 -21.00 -22.11 -1.43
C LEU A 158 -19.50 -22.34 -1.69
N GLU A 159 -18.81 -23.08 -0.83
CA GLU A 159 -17.40 -23.46 -0.99
C GLU A 159 -17.20 -24.26 -2.29
N GLN A 160 -18.07 -25.26 -2.56
CA GLN A 160 -18.07 -26.02 -3.81
C GLN A 160 -18.28 -25.12 -5.03
N ILE A 161 -19.26 -24.20 -4.98
CA ILE A 161 -19.56 -23.24 -6.05
C ILE A 161 -18.36 -22.35 -6.38
N TRP A 162 -17.65 -21.85 -5.36
CA TRP A 162 -16.43 -21.06 -5.59
C TRP A 162 -15.25 -21.89 -6.11
N GLN A 163 -15.13 -23.16 -5.72
CA GLN A 163 -14.10 -24.06 -6.25
C GLN A 163 -14.31 -24.42 -7.73
N VAL A 164 -15.55 -24.68 -8.17
CA VAL A 164 -15.82 -25.16 -9.54
C VAL A 164 -16.28 -24.08 -10.52
N GLY A 165 -16.80 -22.95 -10.02
CA GLY A 165 -17.42 -21.91 -10.85
C GLY A 165 -16.46 -20.89 -11.48
N GLY A 166 -15.19 -20.84 -11.05
CA GLY A 166 -14.20 -19.89 -11.57
C GLY A 166 -14.33 -18.45 -11.04
N PHE A 167 -15.20 -18.22 -10.05
CA PHE A 167 -15.46 -16.90 -9.48
C PHE A 167 -14.21 -16.26 -8.86
N THR A 168 -13.81 -15.11 -9.38
CA THR A 168 -12.66 -14.36 -8.82
C THR A 168 -13.11 -13.40 -7.72
N SER A 169 -14.30 -12.78 -7.87
CA SER A 169 -14.83 -11.89 -6.85
C SER A 169 -15.40 -12.66 -5.66
N HIS A 170 -15.09 -12.18 -4.47
CA HIS A 170 -15.70 -12.61 -3.21
C HIS A 170 -16.74 -11.58 -2.72
N ASN A 171 -17.06 -10.56 -3.53
CA ASN A 171 -18.08 -9.56 -3.24
C ASN A 171 -19.40 -10.01 -3.86
N VAL A 172 -20.44 -10.19 -3.04
CA VAL A 172 -21.69 -10.82 -3.46
C VAL A 172 -22.92 -9.96 -3.19
N VAL A 173 -23.96 -10.09 -4.00
CA VAL A 173 -25.32 -9.60 -3.69
C VAL A 173 -26.18 -10.82 -3.39
N LEU A 174 -26.77 -10.86 -2.20
CA LEU A 174 -27.54 -12.00 -1.72
C LEU A 174 -29.03 -11.80 -2.03
N GLY A 175 -29.65 -12.80 -2.64
CA GLY A 175 -31.11 -12.83 -2.82
C GLY A 175 -31.83 -13.30 -1.57
N VAL A 176 -33.00 -12.70 -1.29
CA VAL A 176 -33.98 -13.25 -0.34
C VAL A 176 -35.33 -13.48 -1.00
N ALA A 177 -35.87 -14.68 -0.75
CA ALA A 177 -37.24 -15.12 -1.03
C ALA A 177 -37.73 -15.89 0.19
N SER A 178 -38.27 -15.18 1.18
CA SER A 178 -38.82 -15.78 2.40
C SER A 178 -40.24 -15.30 2.63
N ASP A 179 -41.08 -16.16 3.22
CA ASP A 179 -42.43 -15.82 3.64
C ASP A 179 -42.46 -14.71 4.73
N ARG A 180 -41.33 -14.46 5.39
CA ARG A 180 -41.12 -13.30 6.28
C ARG A 180 -40.87 -11.98 5.57
N VAL A 181 -40.97 -11.94 4.24
CA VAL A 181 -40.86 -10.72 3.43
C VAL A 181 -42.23 -10.31 2.91
N VAL A 182 -42.64 -9.10 3.26
CA VAL A 182 -43.91 -8.49 2.88
C VAL A 182 -43.64 -7.26 2.03
N ALA A 183 -44.28 -7.19 0.85
CA ALA A 183 -44.34 -6.00 0.03
C ALA A 183 -45.76 -5.43 0.04
N ARG A 184 -45.90 -4.10 0.18
CA ARG A 184 -47.19 -3.40 0.20
C ARG A 184 -47.08 -2.06 -0.52
N ASN A 185 -48.15 -1.65 -1.20
CA ASN A 185 -48.21 -0.32 -1.81
C ASN A 185 -48.28 0.74 -0.70
N LEU A 186 -47.45 1.78 -0.80
CA LEU A 186 -47.38 2.88 0.14
C LEU A 186 -47.22 4.20 -0.63
N THR A 187 -47.97 5.22 -0.24
CA THR A 187 -47.78 6.60 -0.70
C THR A 187 -47.17 7.41 0.44
N VAL A 188 -46.14 8.19 0.14
CA VAL A 188 -45.42 9.04 1.09
C VAL A 188 -45.28 10.45 0.56
N ALA A 189 -45.07 11.44 1.42
CA ALA A 189 -44.68 12.78 1.00
C ALA A 189 -43.36 12.74 0.21
N SER A 190 -43.31 13.43 -0.93
CA SER A 190 -42.17 13.41 -1.84
C SER A 190 -40.92 14.00 -1.19
N ALA A 191 -39.85 13.20 -1.13
CA ALA A 191 -38.58 13.56 -0.52
C ALA A 191 -37.44 12.71 -1.13
N SER A 192 -36.19 13.02 -0.76
CA SER A 192 -35.08 12.12 -1.11
C SER A 192 -35.26 10.75 -0.44
N LEU A 193 -34.96 9.66 -1.15
CA LEU A 193 -35.18 8.30 -0.64
C LEU A 193 -34.48 8.01 0.69
N LYS A 194 -33.38 8.70 1.00
CA LYS A 194 -32.76 8.66 2.33
C LYS A 194 -33.74 9.13 3.42
N ARG A 195 -34.39 10.29 3.24
CA ARG A 195 -35.40 10.82 4.18
C ARG A 195 -36.65 9.97 4.25
N ILE A 196 -37.09 9.40 3.12
CA ILE A 196 -38.21 8.46 3.10
C ILE A 196 -37.88 7.24 3.98
N ARG A 197 -36.73 6.59 3.75
CA ARG A 197 -36.22 5.46 4.55
C ARG A 197 -36.09 5.80 6.04
N GLU A 198 -35.58 6.99 6.36
CA GLU A 198 -35.47 7.49 7.75
C GLU A 198 -36.84 7.71 8.42
N ALA A 199 -37.92 7.96 7.64
CA ALA A 199 -39.28 8.15 8.14
C ALA A 199 -40.15 6.87 8.18
N LEU A 200 -39.81 5.82 7.40
CA LEU A 200 -40.60 4.58 7.33
C LEU A 200 -40.95 3.99 8.72
N PRO A 201 -40.03 3.89 9.71
CA PRO A 201 -40.35 3.27 11.01
C PRO A 201 -41.48 3.97 11.80
N LEU A 202 -41.77 5.23 11.50
CA LEU A 202 -42.87 5.98 12.09
C LEU A 202 -44.17 5.86 11.28
N GLN A 203 -44.07 5.74 9.96
CA GLN A 203 -45.22 5.72 9.05
C GLN A 203 -45.86 4.34 8.88
N VAL A 204 -45.09 3.25 9.06
CA VAL A 204 -45.54 1.89 8.69
C VAL A 204 -45.84 0.97 9.87
N ARG A 205 -45.80 1.49 11.10
CA ARG A 205 -45.99 0.73 12.35
C ARG A 205 -47.26 -0.13 12.33
N ASP A 206 -48.37 0.44 11.87
CA ASP A 206 -49.68 -0.24 11.82
C ASP A 206 -49.92 -0.96 10.48
N LEU A 207 -48.97 -0.87 9.53
CA LEU A 207 -49.03 -1.45 8.20
C LEU A 207 -48.27 -2.77 8.07
N ILE A 208 -47.54 -3.21 9.10
CA ILE A 208 -46.76 -4.46 9.10
C ILE A 208 -47.08 -5.31 10.35
N SER A 209 -47.00 -6.63 10.21
CA SER A 209 -47.24 -7.59 11.30
C SER A 209 -45.95 -8.04 11.99
N ILE A 210 -44.89 -7.22 11.92
CA ILE A 210 -43.54 -7.48 12.46
C ILE A 210 -43.20 -6.29 13.36
N PRO A 211 -42.67 -6.49 14.58
CA PRO A 211 -42.16 -5.40 15.42
C PRO A 211 -41.15 -4.53 14.66
N ILE A 212 -41.19 -3.22 14.84
CA ILE A 212 -40.43 -2.28 14.00
C ILE A 212 -38.92 -2.36 14.26
N GLU A 213 -38.55 -2.80 15.46
CA GLU A 213 -37.21 -3.13 15.92
C GLU A 213 -36.61 -4.39 15.25
N ASP A 214 -37.48 -5.34 14.88
CA ASP A 214 -37.18 -6.60 14.20
C ASP A 214 -37.50 -6.56 12.69
N ALA A 215 -37.89 -5.40 12.17
CA ALA A 215 -38.17 -5.19 10.75
C ALA A 215 -36.99 -4.51 10.03
N LEU A 216 -36.59 -5.10 8.91
CA LEU A 216 -35.72 -4.47 7.91
C LEU A 216 -36.64 -3.82 6.87
N LEU A 217 -36.56 -2.50 6.73
CA LEU A 217 -37.44 -1.71 5.88
C LEU A 217 -36.68 -1.10 4.70
N ASP A 218 -37.27 -1.18 3.51
CA ASP A 218 -36.89 -0.39 2.34
C ASP A 218 -38.14 0.13 1.59
N PHE A 219 -37.95 1.09 0.69
CA PHE A 219 -39.00 1.66 -0.15
C PHE A 219 -38.52 1.84 -1.59
N TYR A 220 -39.23 1.22 -2.53
CA TYR A 220 -38.99 1.33 -3.96
C TYR A 220 -40.00 2.31 -4.60
N PRO A 221 -39.56 3.46 -5.15
CA PRO A 221 -40.46 4.46 -5.73
C PRO A 221 -40.93 4.06 -7.13
N ILE A 222 -42.25 4.00 -7.34
CA ILE A 222 -42.87 3.73 -8.65
C ILE A 222 -43.10 5.02 -9.42
N ALA A 223 -43.67 6.03 -8.76
CA ALA A 223 -44.06 7.29 -9.41
C ALA A 223 -44.01 8.44 -8.40
N THR A 224 -43.93 9.67 -8.90
CA THR A 224 -44.13 10.88 -8.09
C THR A 224 -45.15 11.77 -8.80
N THR A 225 -46.20 12.14 -8.07
CA THR A 225 -47.30 12.98 -8.53
C THR A 225 -47.22 14.34 -7.85
N GLU A 226 -47.10 15.39 -8.65
CA GLU A 226 -47.16 16.78 -8.18
C GLU A 226 -48.61 17.27 -8.21
N THR A 227 -49.20 17.48 -7.03
CA THR A 227 -50.51 18.10 -6.86
C THR A 227 -50.33 19.55 -6.40
N SER A 228 -51.29 20.42 -6.68
CA SER A 228 -51.26 21.85 -6.34
C SER A 228 -51.06 22.18 -4.84
N ALA A 229 -51.29 21.22 -3.94
CA ALA A 229 -51.07 21.35 -2.51
C ALA A 229 -49.84 20.59 -1.96
N ALA A 230 -49.41 19.51 -2.62
CA ALA A 230 -48.32 18.65 -2.17
C ALA A 230 -47.77 17.78 -3.32
N SER A 231 -46.49 17.39 -3.23
CA SER A 231 -45.91 16.35 -4.07
C SER A 231 -45.86 15.04 -3.27
N GLU A 232 -46.33 13.95 -3.85
CA GLU A 232 -46.39 12.62 -3.24
C GLU A 232 -45.65 11.59 -4.10
N THR A 233 -44.97 10.65 -3.45
CA THR A 233 -44.30 9.51 -4.10
C THR A 233 -45.06 8.23 -3.78
N GLN A 234 -45.60 7.58 -4.82
CA GLN A 234 -46.16 6.24 -4.73
C GLN A 234 -45.05 5.20 -4.90
N GLY A 235 -45.06 4.14 -4.11
CA GLY A 235 -44.08 3.07 -4.21
C GLY A 235 -44.48 1.78 -3.49
N LEU A 236 -43.52 0.87 -3.39
CA LEU A 236 -43.62 -0.36 -2.61
C LEU A 236 -42.81 -0.21 -1.32
N LEU A 237 -43.50 -0.27 -0.18
CA LEU A 237 -42.88 -0.64 1.08
C LEU A 237 -42.44 -2.10 1.00
N ILE A 238 -41.21 -2.36 1.43
CA ILE A 238 -40.63 -3.70 1.54
C ILE A 238 -40.23 -3.87 3.01
N ALA A 239 -40.82 -4.85 3.68
CA ALA A 239 -40.52 -5.17 5.07
C ALA A 239 -40.12 -6.65 5.19
N ALA A 240 -39.00 -6.93 5.85
CA ALA A 240 -38.51 -8.29 6.08
C ALA A 240 -38.16 -8.52 7.54
N ALA A 241 -38.44 -9.71 8.09
CA ALA A 241 -37.98 -10.06 9.43
C ALA A 241 -36.45 -10.09 9.49
N LYS A 242 -35.88 -9.43 10.51
CA LYS A 242 -34.44 -9.20 10.66
C LYS A 242 -33.65 -10.48 10.91
N ALA A 243 -34.17 -11.40 11.72
CA ALA A 243 -33.44 -12.60 12.14
C ALA A 243 -33.09 -13.56 10.97
N PRO A 244 -34.03 -13.95 10.06
CA PRO A 244 -33.68 -14.76 8.89
C PRO A 244 -32.65 -14.09 7.97
N VAL A 245 -32.80 -12.79 7.68
CA VAL A 245 -31.86 -12.06 6.82
C VAL A 245 -30.46 -12.01 7.46
N VAL A 246 -30.37 -11.76 8.77
CA VAL A 246 -29.11 -11.83 9.53
C VAL A 246 -28.51 -13.24 9.50
N SER A 247 -29.32 -14.30 9.62
CA SER A 247 -28.86 -15.69 9.54
C SER A 247 -28.24 -15.99 8.17
N ASN A 248 -28.96 -15.67 7.10
CA ASN A 248 -28.52 -15.95 5.73
C ASN A 248 -27.24 -15.18 5.39
N VAL A 249 -27.15 -13.90 5.80
CA VAL A 249 -25.94 -13.08 5.65
C VAL A 249 -24.76 -13.61 6.47
N ARG A 250 -25.00 -14.22 7.64
CA ARG A 250 -23.95 -14.88 8.44
C ARG A 250 -23.44 -16.16 7.80
N ALA A 251 -24.31 -17.03 7.26
CA ALA A 251 -23.91 -18.25 6.57
C ALA A 251 -23.01 -17.94 5.35
N VAL A 252 -23.38 -16.95 4.55
CA VAL A 252 -22.57 -16.47 3.42
C VAL A 252 -21.23 -15.90 3.87
N GLN A 253 -21.17 -15.18 5.00
CA GLN A 253 -19.91 -14.70 5.57
C GLN A 253 -19.03 -15.82 6.16
N GLN A 254 -19.62 -16.93 6.62
CA GLN A 254 -18.88 -18.11 7.07
C GLN A 254 -18.22 -18.86 5.89
N ALA A 255 -18.76 -18.76 4.68
CA ALA A 255 -18.12 -19.22 3.44
C ALA A 255 -17.00 -18.27 2.93
N GLY A 256 -16.58 -17.28 3.74
CA GLY A 256 -15.53 -16.31 3.39
C GLY A 256 -15.98 -15.15 2.48
N LEU A 257 -17.27 -15.10 2.13
CA LEU A 257 -17.81 -14.14 1.15
C LEU A 257 -18.27 -12.83 1.80
N ARG A 258 -18.23 -11.73 1.03
CA ARG A 258 -18.63 -10.40 1.47
C ARG A 258 -19.96 -9.97 0.82
N VAL A 259 -21.05 -10.08 1.56
CA VAL A 259 -22.36 -9.55 1.13
C VAL A 259 -22.32 -8.02 1.06
N LEU A 260 -22.46 -7.43 -0.14
CA LEU A 260 -22.50 -5.99 -0.37
C LEU A 260 -23.91 -5.40 -0.20
N ALA A 261 -24.94 -6.17 -0.52
CA ALA A 261 -26.36 -5.81 -0.40
C ALA A 261 -27.22 -7.08 -0.25
N VAL A 262 -28.43 -6.94 0.27
CA VAL A 262 -29.44 -8.02 0.28
C VAL A 262 -30.67 -7.54 -0.47
N ASP A 263 -31.07 -8.25 -1.51
CA ASP A 263 -32.06 -7.78 -2.48
C ASP A 263 -33.16 -8.83 -2.71
N LEU A 264 -34.31 -8.42 -3.23
CA LEU A 264 -35.43 -9.32 -3.48
C LEU A 264 -35.18 -10.18 -4.71
N VAL A 265 -35.30 -11.51 -4.55
CA VAL A 265 -35.35 -12.47 -5.68
C VAL A 265 -36.38 -12.06 -6.76
N PRO A 266 -37.64 -11.68 -6.44
CA PRO A 266 -38.58 -11.21 -7.46
C PRO A 266 -38.08 -10.00 -8.27
N PHE A 267 -37.41 -9.03 -7.64
CA PHE A 267 -36.82 -7.88 -8.34
C PHE A 267 -35.61 -8.28 -9.18
N ALA A 268 -34.76 -9.16 -8.67
CA ALA A 268 -33.64 -9.72 -9.42
C ALA A 268 -34.12 -10.42 -10.70
N LEU A 269 -35.15 -11.27 -10.60
CA LEU A 269 -35.74 -11.91 -11.78
C LEU A 269 -36.28 -10.87 -12.78
N SER A 270 -36.97 -9.82 -12.31
CA SER A 270 -37.45 -8.74 -13.19
C SER A 270 -36.31 -8.04 -13.94
N ARG A 271 -35.16 -7.81 -13.29
CA ARG A 271 -33.96 -7.26 -13.96
C ARG A 271 -33.39 -8.19 -15.03
N ALA A 272 -33.50 -9.52 -14.87
CA ALA A 272 -33.01 -10.50 -15.84
C ALA A 272 -33.97 -10.76 -17.02
N VAL A 273 -35.27 -10.65 -16.77
CA VAL A 273 -36.33 -10.91 -17.76
C VAL A 273 -36.67 -9.67 -18.60
N TYR A 274 -36.62 -8.47 -18.02
CA TYR A 274 -37.02 -7.22 -18.70
C TYR A 274 -35.84 -6.35 -19.17
N LEU A 275 -34.62 -6.90 -19.20
CA LEU A 275 -33.40 -6.15 -19.52
C LEU A 275 -33.42 -5.59 -20.95
N GLY A 276 -33.49 -4.27 -21.07
CA GLY A 276 -33.52 -3.57 -22.35
C GLY A 276 -34.84 -3.73 -23.14
N THR A 277 -35.85 -4.41 -22.58
CA THR A 277 -37.15 -4.58 -23.23
C THR A 277 -38.15 -3.54 -22.70
N ALA A 278 -38.35 -2.47 -23.47
CA ALA A 278 -39.58 -1.70 -23.34
C ALA A 278 -40.73 -2.54 -23.91
N THR A 279 -41.62 -3.04 -23.04
CA THR A 279 -42.91 -3.57 -23.44
C THR A 279 -43.94 -2.44 -23.59
N ASP A 280 -45.16 -2.81 -23.91
CA ASP A 280 -46.37 -1.99 -23.82
C ASP A 280 -47.43 -2.68 -22.92
N ARG A 281 -46.97 -3.41 -21.90
CA ARG A 281 -47.73 -4.51 -21.28
C ARG A 281 -47.66 -4.52 -19.75
N VAL A 282 -48.83 -4.77 -19.16
CA VAL A 282 -48.95 -5.21 -17.77
C VAL A 282 -48.69 -6.73 -17.73
N ILE A 283 -47.59 -7.15 -17.10
CA ILE A 283 -47.15 -8.55 -17.08
C ILE A 283 -47.17 -9.09 -15.65
N ALA A 284 -47.74 -10.27 -15.45
CA ALA A 284 -47.60 -11.03 -14.21
C ALA A 284 -46.40 -11.98 -14.32
N GLN A 285 -45.25 -11.56 -13.79
CA GLN A 285 -44.10 -12.43 -13.57
C GLN A 285 -44.42 -13.35 -12.38
N ILE A 286 -44.29 -14.65 -12.55
CA ILE A 286 -44.51 -15.65 -11.50
C ILE A 286 -43.28 -16.56 -11.44
N ASP A 287 -42.62 -16.61 -10.29
CA ASP A 287 -41.50 -17.52 -10.03
C ASP A 287 -41.94 -18.59 -9.04
N VAL A 288 -42.02 -19.84 -9.49
CA VAL A 288 -42.44 -20.99 -8.67
C VAL A 288 -41.19 -21.75 -8.23
N GLY A 289 -40.71 -21.42 -7.04
CA GLY A 289 -39.55 -22.08 -6.42
C GLY A 289 -39.88 -23.47 -5.87
N ALA A 290 -38.99 -23.97 -5.01
CA ALA A 290 -39.26 -25.17 -4.22
C ALA A 290 -40.09 -24.80 -2.98
N GLY A 291 -39.57 -24.06 -2.00
CA GLY A 291 -40.31 -23.70 -0.78
C GLY A 291 -41.07 -22.37 -0.83
N SER A 292 -41.13 -21.67 -1.97
CA SER A 292 -41.78 -20.36 -2.07
C SER A 292 -42.14 -20.01 -3.51
N THR A 293 -43.20 -19.25 -3.69
CA THR A 293 -43.63 -18.69 -4.98
C THR A 293 -43.72 -17.18 -4.88
N SER A 294 -43.20 -16.45 -5.86
CA SER A 294 -43.31 -14.98 -5.92
C SER A 294 -44.06 -14.52 -7.16
N ILE A 295 -44.86 -13.47 -7.00
CA ILE A 295 -45.64 -12.83 -8.04
C ILE A 295 -45.21 -11.35 -8.08
N VAL A 296 -44.79 -10.88 -9.25
CA VAL A 296 -44.58 -9.45 -9.53
C VAL A 296 -45.50 -9.07 -10.68
N ILE A 297 -46.37 -8.09 -10.48
CA ILE A 297 -47.13 -7.49 -11.57
C ILE A 297 -46.44 -6.19 -11.93
N ALA A 298 -45.87 -6.14 -13.12
CA ALA A 298 -45.05 -5.03 -13.62
C ALA A 298 -45.69 -4.37 -14.84
N VAL A 299 -45.42 -3.07 -15.01
CA VAL A 299 -45.68 -2.31 -16.23
C VAL A 299 -44.33 -1.93 -16.80
N ASP A 300 -44.01 -2.43 -17.99
CA ASP A 300 -42.78 -2.09 -18.73
C ASP A 300 -41.49 -2.25 -17.91
N GLY A 301 -41.45 -3.35 -17.15
CA GLY A 301 -40.36 -3.72 -16.25
C GLY A 301 -40.44 -3.13 -14.82
N VAL A 302 -41.34 -2.16 -14.58
CA VAL A 302 -41.52 -1.47 -13.29
C VAL A 302 -42.59 -2.17 -12.44
N PRO A 303 -42.22 -2.79 -11.30
CA PRO A 303 -43.17 -3.45 -10.40
C PRO A 303 -44.24 -2.49 -9.85
N GLN A 304 -45.51 -2.84 -10.06
CA GLN A 304 -46.69 -2.14 -9.51
C GLN A 304 -47.26 -2.84 -8.26
N PHE A 305 -46.96 -4.12 -8.11
CA PHE A 305 -47.41 -4.98 -7.01
C PHE A 305 -46.49 -6.19 -6.89
N VAL A 306 -46.24 -6.63 -5.65
CA VAL A 306 -45.43 -7.82 -5.35
C VAL A 306 -46.12 -8.62 -4.25
N ARG A 307 -46.21 -9.94 -4.42
CA ARG A 307 -46.67 -10.88 -3.39
C ARG A 307 -45.70 -12.06 -3.32
N LEU A 308 -45.37 -12.48 -2.10
CA LEU A 308 -44.74 -13.76 -1.84
C LEU A 308 -45.78 -14.72 -1.24
N ILE A 309 -45.68 -15.99 -1.57
CA ILE A 309 -46.55 -17.08 -1.12
C ILE A 309 -45.64 -18.16 -0.53
N ALA A 310 -45.97 -18.62 0.68
CA ALA A 310 -45.22 -19.59 1.47
C ALA A 310 -45.40 -21.05 0.98
N SER A 311 -45.49 -21.24 -0.35
CA SER A 311 -45.76 -22.53 -1.00
C SER A 311 -45.04 -22.63 -2.35
N GLY A 312 -44.69 -23.85 -2.74
CA GLY A 312 -44.07 -24.16 -4.02
C GLY A 312 -43.89 -25.66 -4.25
N GLY A 313 -42.95 -26.02 -5.14
CA GLY A 313 -42.71 -27.41 -5.53
C GLY A 313 -42.26 -28.37 -4.42
N SER A 314 -41.89 -27.92 -3.21
CA SER A 314 -41.53 -28.82 -2.08
C SER A 314 -42.75 -29.36 -1.34
N ASP A 315 -43.83 -28.59 -1.22
CA ASP A 315 -45.02 -29.01 -0.46
C ASP A 315 -45.65 -30.26 -1.10
N VAL A 316 -45.63 -30.33 -2.43
CA VAL A 316 -46.05 -31.51 -3.20
C VAL A 316 -45.15 -32.73 -2.93
N THR A 317 -43.84 -32.53 -2.79
CA THR A 317 -42.90 -33.61 -2.43
C THR A 317 -43.16 -34.09 -1.01
N GLU A 318 -43.38 -33.18 -0.06
CA GLU A 318 -43.69 -33.51 1.33
C GLU A 318 -45.02 -34.25 1.48
N ALA A 319 -46.08 -33.78 0.82
CA ALA A 319 -47.37 -34.45 0.81
C ALA A 319 -47.28 -35.87 0.22
N LEU A 320 -46.52 -36.07 -0.87
CA LEU A 320 -46.29 -37.41 -1.44
C LEU A 320 -45.53 -38.34 -0.48
N LYS A 321 -44.54 -37.85 0.27
CA LYS A 321 -43.87 -38.64 1.32
C LYS A 321 -44.87 -39.09 2.39
N ASN A 322 -45.68 -38.15 2.87
CA ASN A 322 -46.60 -38.37 3.99
C ASN A 322 -47.77 -39.30 3.62
N VAL A 323 -48.30 -39.19 2.39
CA VAL A 323 -49.43 -40.01 1.90
C VAL A 323 -48.98 -41.40 1.44
N LEU A 324 -47.79 -41.54 0.83
CA LEU A 324 -47.34 -42.80 0.20
C LEU A 324 -46.23 -43.53 0.98
N GLY A 325 -45.74 -42.97 2.08
CA GLY A 325 -44.67 -43.58 2.91
C GLY A 325 -43.30 -43.65 2.24
N VAL A 326 -43.07 -42.85 1.18
CA VAL A 326 -41.84 -42.87 0.38
C VAL A 326 -40.79 -41.88 0.87
N ASN A 327 -39.51 -42.10 0.52
CA ASN A 327 -38.43 -41.15 0.78
C ASN A 327 -38.47 -39.94 -0.19
N ASP A 328 -37.74 -38.88 0.16
CA ASP A 328 -37.66 -37.62 -0.60
C ASP A 328 -37.29 -37.78 -2.08
N THR A 329 -36.31 -38.64 -2.39
CA THR A 329 -35.87 -38.86 -3.78
C THR A 329 -36.95 -39.58 -4.58
N SER A 330 -37.62 -40.56 -3.98
CA SER A 330 -38.77 -41.25 -4.59
C SER A 330 -39.97 -40.32 -4.80
N ALA A 331 -40.32 -39.48 -3.81
CA ALA A 331 -41.37 -38.48 -3.93
C ALA A 331 -41.08 -37.43 -5.02
N GLU A 332 -39.86 -36.90 -5.06
CA GLU A 332 -39.44 -35.91 -6.06
C GLU A 332 -39.49 -36.49 -7.48
N ASN A 333 -39.02 -37.73 -7.66
CA ASN A 333 -39.09 -38.43 -8.95
C ASN A 333 -40.54 -38.72 -9.36
N LEU A 334 -41.40 -39.16 -8.44
CA LEU A 334 -42.81 -39.44 -8.70
C LEU A 334 -43.58 -38.18 -9.08
N LYS A 335 -43.38 -37.07 -8.35
CA LYS A 335 -43.91 -35.74 -8.69
C LYS A 335 -43.53 -35.32 -10.11
N ARG A 336 -42.24 -35.47 -10.47
CA ARG A 336 -41.71 -35.08 -11.78
C ARG A 336 -42.17 -36.00 -12.92
N LEU A 337 -42.53 -37.24 -12.63
CA LEU A 337 -43.05 -38.22 -13.59
C LEU A 337 -44.54 -38.00 -13.89
N VAL A 338 -45.36 -37.76 -12.86
CA VAL A 338 -46.83 -37.70 -12.96
C VAL A 338 -47.33 -36.29 -13.33
N GLY A 339 -46.92 -35.28 -12.56
CA GLY A 339 -47.44 -33.91 -12.65
C GLY A 339 -48.97 -33.82 -12.49
N LEU A 340 -49.58 -32.82 -13.14
CA LEU A 340 -51.04 -32.63 -13.25
C LEU A 340 -51.65 -33.35 -14.46
N SER A 341 -50.82 -34.08 -15.22
CA SER A 341 -51.27 -34.69 -16.48
C SER A 341 -52.26 -35.83 -16.20
N HIS A 342 -53.45 -35.76 -16.79
CA HIS A 342 -54.60 -36.62 -16.49
C HIS A 342 -54.45 -38.11 -16.88
N ARG A 343 -53.23 -38.60 -17.14
CA ARG A 343 -52.95 -40.02 -17.39
C ARG A 343 -52.81 -40.80 -16.07
N MET A 344 -53.88 -40.80 -15.28
CA MET A 344 -53.99 -41.67 -14.11
C MET A 344 -53.84 -43.14 -14.54
N THR A 345 -52.95 -43.85 -13.86
CA THR A 345 -52.94 -45.32 -13.83
C THR A 345 -53.37 -45.76 -12.44
N LEU A 346 -53.79 -47.02 -12.26
CA LEU A 346 -54.14 -47.55 -10.94
C LEU A 346 -52.95 -47.47 -9.96
N GLU A 347 -51.73 -47.57 -10.46
CA GLU A 347 -50.48 -47.47 -9.70
C GLU A 347 -50.14 -46.02 -9.29
N THR A 348 -50.54 -45.03 -10.09
CA THR A 348 -50.25 -43.61 -9.83
C THR A 348 -51.42 -42.82 -9.23
N ALA A 349 -52.61 -43.41 -9.11
CA ALA A 349 -53.85 -42.69 -8.73
C ALA A 349 -53.74 -41.85 -7.46
N GLY A 350 -53.21 -42.43 -6.36
CA GLY A 350 -52.99 -41.70 -5.10
C GLY A 350 -52.02 -40.53 -5.26
N ALA A 351 -50.90 -40.75 -5.97
CA ALA A 351 -49.93 -39.70 -6.27
C ALA A 351 -50.53 -38.57 -7.11
N THR A 352 -51.31 -38.89 -8.15
CA THR A 352 -51.97 -37.90 -9.01
C THR A 352 -52.97 -37.05 -8.22
N THR A 353 -53.71 -37.66 -7.30
CA THR A 353 -54.65 -36.96 -6.41
C THR A 353 -53.90 -35.96 -5.52
N THR A 354 -52.91 -36.42 -4.76
CA THR A 354 -52.12 -35.55 -3.85
C THR A 354 -51.35 -34.45 -4.60
N ILE A 355 -50.78 -34.74 -5.78
CA ILE A 355 -50.15 -33.71 -6.62
C ILE A 355 -51.17 -32.66 -7.07
N SER A 356 -52.36 -33.10 -7.47
CA SER A 356 -53.42 -32.19 -7.95
C SER A 356 -53.90 -31.29 -6.82
N GLU A 357 -54.30 -31.84 -5.67
CA GLU A 357 -54.84 -31.10 -4.52
C GLU A 357 -53.90 -29.96 -4.07
N VAL A 358 -52.64 -30.30 -3.76
CA VAL A 358 -51.64 -29.33 -3.27
C VAL A 358 -51.30 -28.29 -4.35
N THR A 359 -51.27 -28.68 -5.62
CA THR A 359 -50.94 -27.73 -6.70
C THR A 359 -52.13 -26.82 -7.04
N TYR A 360 -53.37 -27.31 -6.94
CA TYR A 360 -54.57 -26.48 -7.19
C TYR A 360 -54.73 -25.40 -6.12
N GLU A 361 -54.36 -25.64 -4.86
CA GLU A 361 -54.31 -24.59 -3.83
C GLU A 361 -53.37 -23.45 -4.25
N LEU A 362 -52.16 -23.77 -4.72
CA LEU A 362 -51.21 -22.77 -5.22
C LEU A 362 -51.72 -22.07 -6.49
N LEU A 363 -52.30 -22.80 -7.44
CA LEU A 363 -52.85 -22.23 -8.68
C LEU A 363 -54.02 -21.27 -8.41
N GLU A 364 -54.90 -21.58 -7.47
CA GLU A 364 -55.93 -20.65 -7.00
C GLU A 364 -55.32 -19.46 -6.25
N ALA A 365 -54.28 -19.64 -5.43
CA ALA A 365 -53.59 -18.52 -4.80
C ALA A 365 -52.94 -17.56 -5.83
N LEU A 366 -52.40 -18.09 -6.95
CA LEU A 366 -51.93 -17.30 -8.09
C LEU A 366 -53.09 -16.54 -8.75
N ARG A 367 -54.15 -17.26 -9.16
CA ARG A 367 -55.35 -16.71 -9.82
C ARG A 367 -55.99 -15.59 -9.00
N ASN A 368 -56.29 -15.85 -7.74
CA ASN A 368 -56.90 -14.89 -6.82
C ASN A 368 -56.01 -13.66 -6.59
N THR A 369 -54.68 -13.78 -6.67
CA THR A 369 -53.78 -12.62 -6.61
C THR A 369 -53.87 -11.73 -7.85
N ILE A 370 -53.96 -12.32 -9.05
CA ILE A 370 -54.14 -11.58 -10.31
C ILE A 370 -55.51 -10.88 -10.32
N SER A 371 -56.57 -11.58 -9.90
CA SER A 371 -57.92 -11.01 -9.76
C SER A 371 -57.98 -9.88 -8.72
N TYR A 372 -57.31 -10.04 -7.57
CA TYR A 372 -57.19 -8.99 -6.56
C TYR A 372 -56.51 -7.73 -7.13
N PHE A 373 -55.37 -7.88 -7.81
CA PHE A 373 -54.69 -6.73 -8.43
C PHE A 373 -55.61 -6.00 -9.42
N GLY A 374 -56.29 -6.72 -10.31
CA GLY A 374 -57.23 -6.11 -11.28
C GLY A 374 -58.42 -5.41 -10.64
N SER A 375 -58.84 -5.82 -9.43
CA SER A 375 -59.92 -5.15 -8.70
C SER A 375 -59.49 -3.81 -8.08
N VAL A 376 -58.23 -3.71 -7.66
CA VAL A 376 -57.60 -2.54 -7.03
C VAL A 376 -57.05 -1.55 -8.07
N ARG A 377 -56.35 -2.05 -9.10
CA ARG A 377 -55.78 -1.28 -10.23
C ARG A 377 -56.60 -1.51 -11.50
N ARG A 378 -57.82 -0.97 -11.51
CA ARG A 378 -58.75 -1.05 -12.66
C ARG A 378 -58.22 -0.38 -13.94
N ASP A 379 -57.20 0.46 -13.79
CA ASP A 379 -56.43 1.10 -14.85
C ASP A 379 -55.41 0.15 -15.53
N LEU A 380 -55.02 -0.94 -14.88
CA LEU A 380 -53.98 -1.87 -15.36
C LEU A 380 -54.50 -3.30 -15.54
N ARG A 381 -54.80 -3.66 -16.78
CA ARG A 381 -55.20 -5.04 -17.14
C ARG A 381 -53.98 -5.90 -17.49
N VAL A 382 -53.69 -6.92 -16.67
CA VAL A 382 -52.69 -7.96 -16.97
C VAL A 382 -52.97 -8.60 -18.32
N THR A 383 -51.95 -8.69 -19.19
CA THR A 383 -52.09 -9.18 -20.57
C THR A 383 -51.51 -10.59 -20.78
N GLN A 384 -50.51 -10.96 -19.99
CA GLN A 384 -49.78 -12.24 -20.08
C GLN A 384 -49.11 -12.59 -18.75
N ILE A 385 -48.84 -13.88 -18.55
CA ILE A 385 -48.06 -14.42 -17.44
C ILE A 385 -46.68 -14.82 -17.97
N VAL A 386 -45.61 -14.38 -17.30
CA VAL A 386 -44.23 -14.85 -17.55
C VAL A 386 -43.80 -15.74 -16.40
N LEU A 387 -43.56 -17.01 -16.69
CA LEU A 387 -43.43 -18.08 -15.70
C LEU A 387 -41.97 -18.56 -15.58
N ALA A 388 -41.44 -18.53 -14.37
CA ALA A 388 -40.07 -18.90 -14.01
C ALA A 388 -40.04 -19.97 -12.91
N GLY A 389 -38.83 -20.37 -12.52
CA GLY A 389 -38.60 -21.25 -11.37
C GLY A 389 -38.45 -22.73 -11.71
N GLY A 390 -38.50 -23.55 -10.66
CA GLY A 390 -38.35 -25.00 -10.71
C GLY A 390 -39.68 -25.76 -10.64
N GLY A 391 -40.59 -25.35 -9.75
CA GLY A 391 -41.88 -26.01 -9.53
C GLY A 391 -42.87 -25.81 -10.69
N SER A 392 -42.77 -24.70 -11.41
CA SER A 392 -43.53 -24.39 -12.63
C SER A 392 -43.32 -25.38 -13.78
N ARG A 393 -42.30 -26.23 -13.68
CA ARG A 393 -41.94 -27.29 -14.64
C ARG A 393 -42.70 -28.59 -14.39
N LEU A 394 -43.54 -28.65 -13.35
CA LEU A 394 -44.47 -29.74 -13.12
C LEU A 394 -45.37 -29.91 -14.36
N ASN A 395 -45.47 -31.14 -14.88
CA ASN A 395 -46.17 -31.39 -16.14
C ASN A 395 -47.64 -30.90 -16.05
N GLY A 396 -48.10 -30.15 -17.03
CA GLY A 396 -49.43 -29.52 -17.05
C GLY A 396 -49.54 -28.13 -16.36
N PHE A 397 -48.65 -27.76 -15.43
CA PHE A 397 -48.79 -26.55 -14.60
C PHE A 397 -49.06 -25.27 -15.41
N ALA A 398 -48.26 -25.01 -16.45
CA ALA A 398 -48.41 -23.82 -17.30
C ALA A 398 -49.74 -23.80 -18.07
N GLN A 399 -50.26 -24.97 -18.47
CA GLN A 399 -51.54 -25.10 -19.15
C GLN A 399 -52.69 -24.84 -18.16
N THR A 400 -52.71 -25.54 -17.02
CA THR A 400 -53.75 -25.36 -16.01
C THR A 400 -53.80 -23.92 -15.47
N LEU A 401 -52.65 -23.26 -15.33
CA LEU A 401 -52.59 -21.83 -14.98
C LEU A 401 -53.16 -20.93 -16.09
N SER A 402 -52.88 -21.24 -17.37
CA SER A 402 -53.47 -20.54 -18.52
C SER A 402 -54.99 -20.69 -18.55
N ASP A 403 -55.50 -21.89 -18.30
CA ASP A 403 -56.93 -22.22 -18.32
C ASP A 403 -57.68 -21.55 -17.15
N LEU A 404 -57.10 -21.57 -15.94
CA LEU A 404 -57.68 -20.96 -14.73
C LEU A 404 -57.70 -19.42 -14.76
N THR A 405 -56.76 -18.80 -15.47
CA THR A 405 -56.63 -17.32 -15.52
C THR A 405 -57.14 -16.68 -16.81
N GLY A 406 -57.27 -17.45 -17.89
CA GLY A 406 -57.57 -16.92 -19.23
C GLY A 406 -56.44 -16.05 -19.81
N LEU A 407 -55.21 -16.18 -19.29
CA LEU A 407 -54.04 -15.41 -19.70
C LEU A 407 -53.00 -16.32 -20.36
N ALA A 408 -52.39 -15.85 -21.45
CA ALA A 408 -51.29 -16.56 -22.08
C ALA A 408 -50.09 -16.69 -21.13
N VAL A 409 -49.69 -17.92 -20.84
CA VAL A 409 -48.51 -18.26 -20.04
C VAL A 409 -47.31 -18.52 -20.95
N VAL A 410 -46.20 -17.81 -20.74
CA VAL A 410 -44.94 -18.01 -21.47
C VAL A 410 -43.78 -18.23 -20.49
N SER A 411 -42.76 -19.00 -20.88
CA SER A 411 -41.55 -19.17 -20.07
C SER A 411 -40.76 -17.87 -19.93
N ALA A 412 -40.10 -17.69 -18.78
CA ALA A 412 -39.08 -16.65 -18.60
C ALA A 412 -37.79 -17.01 -19.35
N GLU A 413 -37.40 -16.15 -20.29
CA GLU A 413 -36.14 -16.22 -21.04
C GLU A 413 -35.28 -14.98 -20.70
N PRO A 414 -33.94 -15.04 -20.82
CA PRO A 414 -33.07 -13.89 -20.59
C PRO A 414 -33.25 -12.83 -21.67
N ALA A 415 -33.43 -11.58 -21.28
CA ALA A 415 -33.34 -10.43 -22.18
C ALA A 415 -31.93 -9.80 -22.10
N GLY A 416 -31.50 -9.13 -23.18
CA GLY A 416 -30.34 -8.21 -23.22
C GLY A 416 -28.94 -8.77 -22.92
N MET A 417 -28.81 -9.97 -22.37
CA MET A 417 -27.58 -10.51 -21.81
C MET A 417 -26.78 -11.35 -22.82
N LEU A 418 -25.47 -11.11 -22.88
CA LEU A 418 -24.51 -11.88 -23.68
C LEU A 418 -23.91 -13.04 -22.86
N LEU A 419 -23.41 -14.07 -23.54
CA LEU A 419 -22.68 -15.17 -22.92
C LEU A 419 -21.18 -15.00 -23.14
N GLY A 420 -20.39 -15.05 -22.07
CA GLY A 420 -18.93 -15.01 -22.12
C GLY A 420 -18.33 -16.32 -22.63
N PRO A 421 -17.04 -16.32 -23.03
CA PRO A 421 -16.41 -17.47 -23.68
C PRO A 421 -16.26 -18.71 -22.78
N GLY A 422 -16.38 -18.56 -21.46
CA GLY A 422 -16.40 -19.68 -20.51
C GLY A 422 -17.77 -20.35 -20.33
N ILE A 423 -18.84 -19.81 -20.94
CA ILE A 423 -20.22 -20.28 -20.74
C ILE A 423 -20.66 -21.20 -21.87
N ASP A 424 -20.85 -22.49 -21.55
CA ASP A 424 -21.58 -23.43 -22.40
C ASP A 424 -23.07 -23.04 -22.46
N GLY A 425 -23.47 -22.38 -23.54
CA GLY A 425 -24.84 -21.97 -23.78
C GLY A 425 -25.84 -23.13 -23.97
N VAL A 426 -25.39 -24.36 -24.28
CA VAL A 426 -26.26 -25.54 -24.34
C VAL A 426 -26.56 -26.02 -22.93
N ARG A 427 -25.53 -26.18 -22.08
CA ARG A 427 -25.71 -26.49 -20.65
C ARG A 427 -26.49 -25.41 -19.91
N LEU A 428 -26.24 -24.13 -20.20
CA LEU A 428 -27.00 -23.03 -19.60
C LEU A 428 -28.49 -23.10 -19.98
N ARG A 429 -28.82 -23.35 -21.25
CA ARG A 429 -30.23 -23.56 -21.67
C ARG A 429 -30.85 -24.83 -21.06
N ALA A 430 -30.07 -25.89 -20.84
CA ALA A 430 -30.55 -27.10 -20.17
C ALA A 430 -31.01 -26.86 -18.72
N THR A 431 -30.52 -25.81 -18.05
CA THR A 431 -31.03 -25.38 -16.73
C THR A 431 -32.46 -24.80 -16.80
N LYS A 432 -32.94 -24.40 -17.99
CA LYS A 432 -34.22 -23.73 -18.25
C LYS A 432 -34.46 -22.49 -17.38
N GLY A 433 -33.43 -21.66 -17.17
CA GLY A 433 -33.56 -20.33 -16.55
C GLY A 433 -33.33 -20.26 -15.03
N THR A 434 -32.80 -21.30 -14.37
CA THR A 434 -32.47 -21.20 -12.92
C THR A 434 -31.41 -20.13 -12.62
N TYR A 435 -30.55 -19.82 -13.59
CA TYR A 435 -29.55 -18.75 -13.50
C TYR A 435 -30.12 -17.33 -13.51
N LEU A 436 -31.38 -17.11 -13.93
CA LEU A 436 -31.93 -15.77 -14.15
C LEU A 436 -31.92 -14.93 -12.87
N VAL A 437 -32.30 -15.52 -11.73
CA VAL A 437 -32.25 -14.85 -10.42
C VAL A 437 -30.82 -14.45 -10.06
N ALA A 438 -29.85 -15.36 -10.21
CA ALA A 438 -28.44 -15.08 -9.90
C ALA A 438 -27.86 -13.95 -10.79
N CYS A 439 -28.14 -13.97 -12.10
CA CYS A 439 -27.77 -12.86 -12.99
C CYS A 439 -28.46 -11.54 -12.57
N GLY A 440 -29.73 -11.62 -12.22
CA GLY A 440 -30.50 -10.50 -11.67
C GLY A 440 -29.88 -9.89 -10.42
N LEU A 441 -29.37 -10.71 -9.49
CA LEU A 441 -28.69 -10.27 -8.27
C LEU A 441 -27.32 -9.64 -8.58
N ALA A 442 -26.58 -10.17 -9.56
CA ALA A 442 -25.32 -9.56 -10.03
C ALA A 442 -25.56 -8.17 -10.64
N MET A 443 -26.65 -7.99 -11.41
CA MET A 443 -27.09 -6.67 -11.88
C MET A 443 -27.58 -5.76 -10.73
N GLY A 444 -28.10 -6.35 -9.66
CA GLY A 444 -28.54 -5.68 -8.41
C GLY A 444 -27.46 -4.90 -7.66
N ARG A 445 -26.20 -4.96 -8.09
CA ARG A 445 -25.10 -4.14 -7.59
C ARG A 445 -25.49 -2.65 -7.50
N ALA A 446 -25.23 -2.02 -6.35
CA ALA A 446 -25.25 -0.57 -6.21
C ALA A 446 -24.12 0.08 -7.03
N SER A 447 -24.43 0.54 -8.25
CA SER A 447 -23.55 1.42 -9.01
C SER A 447 -23.60 2.82 -8.39
N ALA A 448 -22.47 3.34 -7.89
CA ALA A 448 -22.44 4.57 -7.09
C ALA A 448 -22.87 5.83 -7.87
N SER A 449 -22.82 5.78 -9.20
CA SER A 449 -23.39 6.76 -10.13
C SER A 449 -24.92 6.83 -10.10
N HIS A 450 -25.59 5.75 -9.69
CA HIS A 450 -27.05 5.59 -9.67
C HIS A 450 -27.64 5.50 -8.26
N LEU A 451 -27.04 6.16 -7.26
CA LEU A 451 -27.73 6.46 -5.98
C LEU A 451 -28.99 7.34 -6.14
N ARG A 452 -29.22 7.85 -7.36
CA ARG A 452 -30.54 8.24 -7.86
C ARG A 452 -31.28 6.99 -8.34
N VAL A 453 -31.95 6.30 -7.42
CA VAL A 453 -33.11 5.48 -7.81
C VAL A 453 -34.22 6.48 -8.12
N GLU A 454 -34.40 6.77 -9.40
CA GLU A 454 -35.45 7.67 -9.90
C GLU A 454 -36.79 6.91 -9.87
N PRO A 455 -37.95 7.58 -9.68
CA PRO A 455 -39.25 6.90 -9.63
C PRO A 455 -39.50 6.12 -10.93
N GLY A 456 -39.85 4.84 -10.82
CA GLY A 456 -40.01 3.97 -11.98
C GLY A 456 -38.70 3.51 -12.62
N GLY A 457 -37.57 3.70 -11.93
CA GLY A 457 -36.28 3.13 -12.30
C GLY A 457 -36.22 1.61 -12.07
N GLU A 458 -35.06 1.03 -12.35
CA GLU A 458 -34.82 -0.42 -12.23
C GLU A 458 -35.16 -0.97 -10.82
N PRO A 459 -35.93 -2.07 -10.71
CA PRO A 459 -36.41 -2.58 -9.43
C PRO A 459 -35.27 -3.12 -8.56
N ARG A 460 -35.09 -2.55 -7.37
CA ARG A 460 -33.96 -2.77 -6.45
C ARG A 460 -34.39 -2.56 -4.99
N ALA A 461 -33.87 -3.39 -4.08
CA ALA A 461 -33.98 -3.22 -2.63
C ALA A 461 -32.61 -3.43 -1.95
N ASP A 462 -32.38 -2.81 -0.78
CA ASP A 462 -31.26 -3.16 0.12
C ASP A 462 -31.72 -3.40 1.56
N LEU A 463 -32.04 -4.65 1.84
CA LEU A 463 -32.36 -5.20 3.15
C LEU A 463 -31.11 -5.59 3.96
N LEU A 464 -29.90 -5.19 3.57
CA LEU A 464 -28.69 -5.52 4.32
C LEU A 464 -28.73 -4.86 5.73
N PRO A 465 -28.66 -5.63 6.84
CA PRO A 465 -28.82 -5.07 8.17
C PRO A 465 -27.77 -3.99 8.48
N PRO A 466 -28.14 -2.87 9.15
CA PRO A 466 -27.22 -1.79 9.44
C PRO A 466 -26.02 -2.25 10.28
N GLU A 467 -26.20 -3.21 11.18
CA GLU A 467 -25.13 -3.82 11.99
C GLU A 467 -24.08 -4.51 11.11
N VAL A 468 -24.50 -5.16 10.02
CA VAL A 468 -23.59 -5.78 9.06
C VAL A 468 -22.85 -4.73 8.23
N ARG A 469 -23.55 -3.67 7.79
CA ARG A 469 -22.91 -2.53 7.07
C ARG A 469 -21.82 -1.88 7.93
N LEU A 470 -22.10 -1.63 9.22
CA LEU A 470 -21.15 -1.08 10.19
C LEU A 470 -19.97 -2.04 10.46
N GLY A 471 -20.24 -3.31 10.78
CA GLY A 471 -19.19 -4.31 11.05
C GLY A 471 -18.28 -4.59 9.85
N GLN A 472 -18.78 -4.46 8.61
CA GLN A 472 -17.94 -4.51 7.42
C GLN A 472 -17.10 -3.25 7.22
N ALA A 473 -17.65 -2.07 7.51
CA ALA A 473 -16.90 -0.82 7.46
C ALA A 473 -15.73 -0.84 8.47
N GLU A 474 -15.99 -1.28 9.71
CA GLU A 474 -14.98 -1.44 10.76
C GLU A 474 -13.88 -2.44 10.34
N LYS A 475 -14.24 -3.64 9.88
CA LYS A 475 -13.26 -4.64 9.37
C LYS A 475 -12.41 -4.08 8.21
N THR A 476 -13.01 -3.28 7.33
CA THR A 476 -12.30 -2.63 6.20
C THR A 476 -11.35 -1.54 6.70
N LEU A 477 -11.80 -0.70 7.64
CA LEU A 477 -11.01 0.37 8.26
C LEU A 477 -9.83 -0.22 9.05
N ARG A 478 -10.07 -1.25 9.87
CA ARG A 478 -9.04 -1.96 10.65
C ARG A 478 -7.97 -2.56 9.73
N ARG A 479 -8.35 -3.21 8.63
CA ARG A 479 -7.39 -3.70 7.61
C ARG A 479 -6.59 -2.56 6.96
N ARG A 480 -7.22 -1.45 6.58
CA ARG A 480 -6.54 -0.26 6.03
C ARG A 480 -5.56 0.35 7.05
N SER A 481 -5.95 0.50 8.31
CA SER A 481 -5.08 1.04 9.37
C SER A 481 -3.89 0.13 9.69
N ALA A 482 -4.09 -1.20 9.73
CA ALA A 482 -3.00 -2.14 9.94
C ALA A 482 -1.97 -2.11 8.81
N ALA A 483 -2.41 -1.94 7.56
CA ALA A 483 -1.52 -1.76 6.41
C ALA A 483 -0.71 -0.44 6.48
N VAL A 484 -1.32 0.65 6.96
CA VAL A 484 -0.60 1.92 7.19
C VAL A 484 0.42 1.77 8.33
N VAL A 485 0.06 1.11 9.44
CA VAL A 485 0.99 0.83 10.55
C VAL A 485 2.15 -0.04 10.08
N ALA A 486 1.91 -1.07 9.26
CA ALA A 486 2.96 -1.89 8.67
C ALA A 486 3.89 -1.08 7.75
N LEU A 487 3.34 -0.19 6.91
CA LEU A 487 4.14 0.71 6.07
C LEU A 487 5.02 1.66 6.89
N VAL A 488 4.48 2.23 7.97
CA VAL A 488 5.23 3.08 8.91
C VAL A 488 6.32 2.27 9.63
N ALA A 489 6.03 1.04 10.06
CA ALA A 489 7.02 0.16 10.68
C ALA A 489 8.18 -0.18 9.72
N VAL A 490 7.89 -0.44 8.43
CA VAL A 490 8.91 -0.65 7.39
C VAL A 490 9.74 0.63 7.19
N LEU A 491 9.11 1.81 7.11
CA LEU A 491 9.83 3.08 6.97
C LEU A 491 10.76 3.36 8.17
N VAL A 492 10.28 3.12 9.41
CA VAL A 492 11.10 3.23 10.63
C VAL A 492 12.26 2.22 10.60
N ALA A 493 12.01 0.97 10.22
CA ALA A 493 13.06 -0.05 10.11
C ALA A 493 14.13 0.33 9.07
N THR A 494 13.75 0.86 7.91
CA THR A 494 14.71 1.34 6.91
C THR A 494 15.49 2.57 7.37
N GLY A 495 14.86 3.51 8.08
CA GLY A 495 15.54 4.68 8.67
C GLY A 495 16.53 4.29 9.77
N VAL A 496 16.14 3.37 10.66
CA VAL A 496 17.05 2.81 11.69
C VAL A 496 18.22 2.08 11.03
N GLY A 497 17.96 1.22 10.04
CA GLY A 497 19.00 0.50 9.30
C GLY A 497 19.99 1.45 8.60
N PHE A 498 19.50 2.49 7.94
CA PHE A 498 20.34 3.53 7.33
C PHE A 498 21.23 4.23 8.37
N SER A 499 20.64 4.67 9.49
CA SER A 499 21.40 5.31 10.57
C SER A 499 22.45 4.39 11.22
N MET A 500 22.24 3.07 11.17
CA MET A 500 23.20 2.07 11.66
C MET A 500 24.39 1.90 10.70
N VAL A 501 24.15 1.97 9.38
CA VAL A 501 25.21 1.98 8.35
C VAL A 501 26.06 3.24 8.46
N GLU A 502 25.46 4.43 8.61
CA GLU A 502 26.19 5.68 8.82
C GLU A 502 27.08 5.63 10.08
N ARG A 503 26.53 5.12 11.20
CA ARG A 503 27.29 4.91 12.45
C ARG A 503 28.47 3.95 12.26
N MET A 504 28.29 2.87 11.49
CA MET A 504 29.34 1.90 11.20
C MET A 504 30.46 2.51 10.35
N GLN A 505 30.12 3.27 9.30
CA GLN A 505 31.10 4.00 8.48
C GLN A 505 31.87 5.04 9.30
N ALA A 506 31.18 5.83 10.14
CA ALA A 506 31.80 6.81 11.02
C ALA A 506 32.71 6.15 12.09
N ALA A 507 32.35 4.97 12.61
CA ALA A 507 33.21 4.21 13.50
C ALA A 507 34.49 3.72 12.80
N GLN A 508 34.36 3.20 11.57
CA GLN A 508 35.50 2.74 10.78
C GLN A 508 36.47 3.90 10.41
N GLN A 509 35.93 5.07 10.07
CA GLN A 509 36.73 6.29 9.84
C GLN A 509 37.48 6.76 11.09
N ARG A 510 36.88 6.64 12.28
CA ARG A 510 37.57 6.94 13.55
C ARG A 510 38.72 5.97 13.81
N GLN A 511 38.51 4.68 13.54
CA GLN A 511 39.54 3.66 13.73
C GLN A 511 40.74 3.86 12.78
N THR A 512 40.52 4.20 11.51
CA THR A 512 41.62 4.50 10.57
C THR A 512 42.37 5.79 10.96
N ALA A 513 41.66 6.82 11.40
CA ALA A 513 42.28 8.05 11.90
C ALA A 513 43.14 7.80 13.17
N GLN A 514 42.65 6.99 14.11
CA GLN A 514 43.42 6.59 15.30
C GLN A 514 44.65 5.76 14.95
N ALA A 515 44.55 4.85 13.99
CA ALA A 515 45.70 4.07 13.50
C ALA A 515 46.76 4.98 12.86
N ALA A 516 46.35 5.94 12.01
CA ALA A 516 47.26 6.92 11.41
C ALA A 516 47.94 7.82 12.46
N ALA A 517 47.18 8.33 13.44
CA ALA A 517 47.75 9.12 14.55
C ALA A 517 48.76 8.30 15.39
N THR A 518 48.46 7.03 15.65
CA THR A 518 49.37 6.12 16.38
C THR A 518 50.65 5.85 15.59
N LEU A 519 50.55 5.71 14.26
CA LEU A 519 51.70 5.55 13.37
C LEU A 519 52.58 6.80 13.39
N LEU A 520 52.00 8.00 13.27
CA LEU A 520 52.72 9.28 13.35
C LEU A 520 53.42 9.47 14.71
N ILE A 521 52.75 9.13 15.82
CA ILE A 521 53.35 9.16 17.17
C ILE A 521 54.55 8.20 17.26
N ASN A 522 54.45 7.00 16.66
CA ASN A 522 55.54 6.03 16.67
C ASN A 522 56.69 6.42 15.73
N GLN A 523 56.42 7.11 14.61
CA GLN A 523 57.47 7.75 13.80
C GLN A 523 58.15 8.89 14.58
N GLY A 524 57.40 9.74 15.27
CA GLY A 524 57.94 10.82 16.11
C GLY A 524 58.95 10.31 17.15
N LYS A 525 58.71 9.13 17.74
CA LYS A 525 59.67 8.49 18.67
C LYS A 525 61.03 8.16 18.03
N GLN A 526 61.09 7.90 16.72
CA GLN A 526 62.35 7.65 16.00
C GLN A 526 63.20 8.92 15.85
N PHE A 527 62.58 10.10 15.91
CA PHE A 527 63.26 11.40 15.90
C PHE A 527 63.56 11.93 17.31
N ALA A 528 63.09 11.26 18.37
CA ALA A 528 63.28 11.71 19.75
C ALA A 528 64.76 11.77 20.15
N ASP A 529 65.60 10.86 19.65
CA ASP A 529 67.04 10.85 19.93
C ASP A 529 67.80 11.94 19.16
N LEU A 530 67.32 12.33 17.97
CA LEU A 530 67.82 13.52 17.27
C LEU A 530 67.43 14.82 17.98
N GLN A 531 66.24 14.86 18.58
CA GLN A 531 65.78 16.01 19.35
C GLN A 531 66.47 16.12 20.71
N ARG A 532 66.83 15.00 21.34
CA ARG A 532 67.76 14.95 22.50
C ARG A 532 69.14 15.49 22.10
N LEU A 533 69.77 14.90 21.08
CA LEU A 533 71.10 15.31 20.63
C LEU A 533 71.18 16.81 20.28
N LYS A 534 70.09 17.40 19.77
CA LYS A 534 70.04 18.86 19.57
C LYS A 534 70.02 19.61 20.91
N ASN A 535 69.14 19.24 21.85
CA ASN A 535 69.07 19.88 23.16
C ASN A 535 70.41 19.76 23.93
N ASP A 536 71.05 18.59 23.88
CA ASP A 536 72.34 18.32 24.51
C ASP A 536 73.45 19.22 23.91
N LEU A 537 73.40 19.48 22.59
CA LEU A 537 74.33 20.39 21.89
C LEU A 537 74.06 21.87 22.21
N ASP A 538 72.79 22.26 22.28
CA ASP A 538 72.40 23.63 22.67
C ASP A 538 72.83 23.92 24.12
N GLU A 539 72.62 22.97 25.06
CA GLU A 539 73.06 23.08 26.46
C GLU A 539 74.59 23.19 26.61
N VAL A 540 75.36 22.41 25.86
CA VAL A 540 76.84 22.49 25.86
C VAL A 540 77.32 23.83 25.30
N ARG A 541 76.64 24.40 24.29
CA ARG A 541 76.98 25.72 23.72
C ARG A 541 76.71 26.85 24.72
N ASP A 542 75.57 26.81 25.40
CA ASP A 542 75.23 27.80 26.43
C ASP A 542 76.20 27.74 27.62
N ALA A 543 76.59 26.53 28.06
CA ALA A 543 77.56 26.33 29.14
C ALA A 543 78.97 26.88 28.80
N GLN A 544 79.40 26.81 27.53
CA GLN A 544 80.66 27.42 27.09
C GLN A 544 80.61 28.95 27.17
N GLY A 545 79.52 29.58 26.70
CA GLY A 545 79.36 31.04 26.75
C GLY A 545 79.41 31.62 28.16
N VAL A 546 78.77 30.94 29.13
CA VAL A 546 78.87 31.33 30.56
C VAL A 546 80.31 31.17 31.07
N THR A 547 80.98 30.06 30.73
CA THR A 547 82.33 29.74 31.27
C THR A 547 83.41 30.73 30.83
N LEU A 548 83.34 31.25 29.61
CA LEU A 548 84.33 32.20 29.05
C LEU A 548 84.08 33.66 29.47
N SER A 549 82.91 33.97 30.02
CA SER A 549 82.44 35.35 30.30
C SER A 549 83.35 36.18 31.22
N THR A 550 84.16 35.54 32.07
CA THR A 550 85.12 36.21 32.96
C THR A 550 86.59 35.95 32.61
N GLU A 551 86.91 35.45 31.41
CA GLU A 551 88.29 35.18 30.99
C GLU A 551 89.04 36.48 30.66
N ILE A 552 90.10 36.79 31.40
CA ILE A 552 91.13 37.78 31.01
C ILE A 552 92.22 37.05 30.22
N ASP A 553 92.61 37.55 29.04
CA ASP A 553 93.74 36.99 28.29
C ASP A 553 95.06 37.38 28.97
N TRP A 554 95.49 36.55 29.91
CA TRP A 554 96.70 36.78 30.69
C TRP A 554 97.98 36.82 29.85
N GLN A 555 98.02 36.18 28.68
CA GLN A 555 99.20 36.23 27.82
C GLN A 555 99.33 37.60 27.14
N ALA A 556 98.23 38.15 26.60
CA ALA A 556 98.19 39.49 26.05
C ALA A 556 98.39 40.57 27.14
N TYR A 557 97.68 40.44 28.27
CA TYR A 557 97.73 41.42 29.35
C TYR A 557 99.12 41.54 29.99
N LEU A 558 99.79 40.41 30.25
CA LEU A 558 101.16 40.41 30.78
C LEU A 558 102.21 40.83 29.74
N GLY A 559 101.88 40.78 28.45
CA GLY A 559 102.65 41.42 27.39
C GLY A 559 102.64 42.95 27.52
N GLN A 560 101.43 43.55 27.51
CA GLN A 560 101.25 45.00 27.65
C GLN A 560 101.82 45.52 28.99
N LEU A 561 101.65 44.77 30.08
CA LEU A 561 102.25 45.08 31.37
C LEU A 561 103.78 45.22 31.27
N ARG A 562 104.47 44.32 30.54
CA ARG A 562 105.93 44.39 30.35
C ARG A 562 106.33 45.59 29.50
N GLU A 563 105.58 45.91 28.45
CA GLU A 563 105.84 47.08 27.60
C GLU A 563 105.66 48.41 28.35
N SER A 564 104.79 48.44 29.37
CA SER A 564 104.61 49.62 30.23
C SER A 564 105.81 49.92 31.15
N LEU A 565 106.71 48.96 31.40
CA LEU A 565 107.78 49.13 32.40
C LEU A 565 108.92 50.05 31.90
N PRO A 566 109.62 50.75 32.81
CA PRO A 566 110.87 51.45 32.49
C PRO A 566 111.98 50.49 32.05
N ALA A 567 112.89 50.96 31.19
CA ALA A 567 114.06 50.20 30.78
C ALA A 567 114.91 49.81 32.00
N GLY A 568 115.31 48.53 32.07
CA GLY A 568 116.04 47.98 33.22
C GLY A 568 115.17 47.52 34.40
N VAL A 569 113.84 47.63 34.32
CA VAL A 569 112.91 46.99 35.27
C VAL A 569 112.48 45.63 34.72
N SER A 570 112.48 44.60 35.55
CA SER A 570 112.06 43.24 35.19
C SER A 570 111.04 42.67 36.17
N ILE A 571 110.11 41.84 35.68
CA ILE A 571 109.10 41.18 36.53
C ILE A 571 109.65 39.84 37.02
N THR A 572 109.87 39.71 38.33
CA THR A 572 110.38 38.49 38.97
C THR A 572 109.26 37.50 39.29
N SER A 573 108.07 37.99 39.65
CA SER A 573 106.89 37.14 39.89
C SER A 573 105.59 37.88 39.60
N VAL A 574 104.58 37.13 39.16
CA VAL A 574 103.18 37.57 39.05
C VAL A 574 102.30 36.53 39.73
N SER A 575 101.36 36.96 40.56
CA SER A 575 100.18 36.18 40.91
C SER A 575 98.93 36.99 40.64
N ALA A 576 98.07 36.51 39.73
CA ALA A 576 96.74 37.05 39.50
C ALA A 576 95.71 36.29 40.35
N ASP A 577 94.71 37.01 40.82
CA ASP A 577 93.55 36.55 41.60
C ASP A 577 92.33 37.33 41.09
N GLY A 578 91.17 36.71 40.90
CA GLY A 578 90.07 37.37 40.17
C GLY A 578 88.75 36.60 40.15
N ALA A 579 87.73 37.25 39.56
CA ALA A 579 86.38 36.73 39.41
C ALA A 579 86.32 35.42 38.62
N THR A 580 85.31 34.60 38.91
CA THR A 580 84.96 33.41 38.13
C THR A 580 83.47 33.46 37.75
N PRO A 581 83.00 32.70 36.75
CA PRO A 581 81.58 32.73 36.34
C PRO A 581 80.58 32.27 37.42
N PHE A 582 81.08 31.75 38.55
CA PHE A 582 80.29 31.23 39.66
C PHE A 582 80.61 31.90 41.01
N ALA A 583 81.49 32.90 41.03
CA ALA A 583 81.83 33.67 42.23
C ALA A 583 82.39 35.06 41.87
N ASP A 584 81.68 36.10 42.31
CA ASP A 584 82.08 37.51 42.19
C ASP A 584 83.38 37.81 42.94
N TYR A 585 84.13 38.81 42.46
CA TYR A 585 85.38 39.20 43.11
C TYR A 585 85.17 40.09 44.35
N GLY A 586 85.99 39.88 45.38
CA GLY A 586 85.90 40.57 46.66
C GLY A 586 86.29 42.06 46.58
N GLN A 587 85.28 42.93 46.59
CA GLN A 587 85.48 44.38 46.63
C GLN A 587 86.06 44.84 47.97
N SER A 588 86.81 45.95 47.92
CA SER A 588 87.40 46.56 49.11
C SER A 588 86.40 47.39 49.90
N THR A 589 86.66 47.54 51.20
CA THR A 589 85.99 48.54 52.04
C THR A 589 86.87 49.79 52.26
N VAL A 590 88.03 49.89 51.59
CA VAL A 590 88.94 51.05 51.66
C VAL A 590 88.44 52.13 50.68
N PRO A 591 88.10 53.37 51.12
CA PRO A 591 87.50 54.40 50.25
C PRO A 591 88.37 54.97 49.12
N LEU A 592 89.54 54.39 48.86
CA LEU A 592 90.52 54.83 47.84
C LEU A 592 90.91 53.69 46.87
N GLU A 593 90.39 52.47 47.06
CA GLU A 593 90.51 51.38 46.09
C GLU A 593 89.22 51.34 45.25
N GLY A 594 89.34 51.18 43.95
CA GLY A 594 88.17 51.15 43.05
C GLY A 594 87.55 49.77 42.87
N GLU A 595 86.41 49.72 42.17
CA GLU A 595 85.75 48.47 41.80
C GLU A 595 86.61 47.66 40.83
N ARG A 596 86.82 46.37 41.15
CA ARG A 596 87.79 45.50 40.48
C ARG A 596 87.26 44.09 40.28
N VAL A 597 87.60 43.46 39.17
CA VAL A 597 87.35 42.04 38.89
C VAL A 597 88.59 41.17 39.13
N ALA A 598 89.79 41.77 39.22
CA ALA A 598 91.03 41.06 39.50
C ALA A 598 92.07 41.92 40.24
N SER A 599 92.99 41.26 40.92
CA SER A 599 94.17 41.83 41.59
C SER A 599 95.44 41.10 41.15
N LEU A 600 96.44 41.83 40.67
CA LEU A 600 97.75 41.30 40.29
C LEU A 600 98.80 41.73 41.31
N ARG A 601 99.42 40.78 41.98
CA ARG A 601 100.60 41.04 42.81
C ARG A 601 101.85 40.82 41.97
N LEU A 602 102.61 41.89 41.81
CA LEU A 602 103.80 41.98 40.97
C LEU A 602 105.03 42.17 41.85
N SER A 603 106.09 41.40 41.60
CA SER A 603 107.43 41.70 42.14
C SER A 603 108.31 42.17 41.01
N LEU A 604 108.86 43.38 41.13
CA LEU A 604 109.72 44.02 40.13
C LEU A 604 111.14 44.15 40.67
N SER A 605 112.16 43.75 39.91
CA SER A 605 113.56 44.10 40.21
C SER A 605 114.05 45.24 39.30
N SER A 606 114.83 46.16 39.84
CA SER A 606 115.49 47.26 39.11
C SER A 606 116.88 47.57 39.70
N PRO A 607 117.89 47.94 38.89
CA PRO A 607 119.21 48.32 39.39
C PRO A 607 119.23 49.69 40.09
N GLU A 608 118.21 50.53 39.88
CA GLU A 608 118.11 51.89 40.42
C GLU A 608 116.77 52.11 41.16
N LEU A 609 116.75 53.03 42.13
CA LEU A 609 115.55 53.35 42.90
C LEU A 609 114.58 54.19 42.05
N GLN A 610 113.65 53.51 41.38
CA GLN A 610 112.65 54.13 40.52
C GLN A 610 111.65 55.00 41.30
N SER A 611 111.17 56.08 40.67
CA SER A 611 110.10 56.91 41.22
C SER A 611 108.72 56.28 40.98
N ASN A 612 108.03 55.91 42.06
CA ASN A 612 106.67 55.33 42.01
C ASN A 612 105.72 56.18 41.15
N ALA A 613 105.82 57.51 41.19
CA ALA A 613 104.95 58.41 40.41
C ALA A 613 105.14 58.30 38.89
N VAL A 614 106.31 57.86 38.42
CA VAL A 614 106.58 57.60 37.00
C VAL A 614 106.04 56.23 36.59
N LEU A 615 106.22 55.22 37.44
CA LEU A 615 105.74 53.86 37.20
C LEU A 615 104.20 53.79 37.19
N LEU A 616 103.54 54.37 38.20
CA LEU A 616 102.08 54.40 38.30
C LEU A 616 101.42 55.05 37.08
N ARG A 617 102.01 56.13 36.54
CA ARG A 617 101.53 56.82 35.33
C ARG A 617 101.67 55.97 34.04
N ARG A 618 102.53 54.94 34.04
CA ARG A 618 102.63 53.99 32.92
C ARG A 618 101.71 52.79 33.10
N LEU A 619 101.58 52.29 34.33
CA LEU A 619 100.61 51.24 34.65
C LEU A 619 99.17 51.70 34.39
N SER A 620 98.85 52.98 34.63
CA SER A 620 97.55 53.59 34.31
C SER A 620 97.23 53.75 32.82
N ALA A 621 98.02 53.15 31.92
CA ALA A 621 97.72 53.01 30.49
C ALA A 621 97.29 51.58 30.12
N LEU A 622 97.23 50.65 31.07
CA LEU A 622 96.77 49.28 30.85
C LEU A 622 95.24 49.21 30.80
N PRO A 623 94.63 48.35 29.95
CA PRO A 623 93.19 48.16 29.90
C PRO A 623 92.61 47.80 31.27
N GLY A 624 91.50 48.44 31.63
CA GLY A 624 90.83 48.23 32.92
C GLY A 624 91.65 48.55 34.16
N PHE A 625 92.78 49.26 34.08
CA PHE A 625 93.53 49.71 35.26
C PHE A 625 92.62 50.52 36.20
N VAL A 626 92.59 50.16 37.47
CA VAL A 626 91.82 50.84 38.52
C VAL A 626 92.74 51.70 39.37
N ASP A 627 93.63 51.02 40.11
CA ASP A 627 94.66 51.62 40.94
C ASP A 627 95.86 50.66 41.02
N ALA A 628 96.99 51.16 41.53
CA ALA A 628 98.09 50.29 41.93
C ALA A 628 98.75 50.82 43.21
N THR A 629 98.81 49.95 44.22
CA THR A 629 99.38 50.23 45.52
C THR A 629 100.83 49.73 45.60
N PRO A 630 101.82 50.61 45.86
CA PRO A 630 103.19 50.19 46.14
C PRO A 630 103.27 49.52 47.51
N GLY A 631 103.86 48.32 47.53
CA GLY A 631 104.20 47.60 48.77
C GLY A 631 105.60 47.94 49.25
N GLN A 632 106.29 46.95 49.82
CA GLN A 632 107.67 47.13 50.30
C GLN A 632 108.66 47.23 49.13
N ILE A 633 109.66 48.10 49.31
CA ILE A 633 110.85 48.22 48.45
C ILE A 633 112.05 47.81 49.31
N THR A 634 112.74 46.73 48.90
CA THR A 634 113.87 46.15 49.63
C THR A 634 115.08 46.08 48.72
N ARG A 635 116.24 46.58 49.19
CA ARG A 635 117.50 46.42 48.46
C ARG A 635 118.09 45.05 48.75
N THR A 636 118.41 44.29 47.70
CA THR A 636 118.97 42.93 47.81
C THR A 636 120.48 42.98 48.09
N ALA A 637 121.03 41.86 48.59
CA ALA A 637 122.48 41.73 48.82
C ALA A 637 123.32 41.80 47.53
N THR A 638 122.71 41.59 46.36
CA THR A 638 123.33 41.79 45.04
C THR A 638 123.31 43.25 44.56
N GLY A 639 122.64 44.14 45.30
CA GLY A 639 122.67 45.60 45.08
C GLY A 639 121.43 46.17 44.37
N GLU A 640 120.58 45.32 43.79
CA GLU A 640 119.31 45.68 43.12
C GLU A 640 118.22 46.10 44.13
N TYR A 641 117.15 46.71 43.63
CA TYR A 641 115.94 47.04 44.38
C TYR A 641 114.78 46.15 43.93
N LEU A 642 114.27 45.33 44.85
CA LEU A 642 113.04 44.57 44.66
C LEU A 642 111.87 45.40 45.21
N ALA A 643 110.87 45.67 44.36
CA ALA A 643 109.67 46.43 44.71
C ALA A 643 108.41 45.61 44.42
N THR A 644 107.57 45.44 45.44
CA THR A 644 106.25 44.79 45.29
C THR A 644 105.17 45.81 44.94
N PHE A 645 104.25 45.45 44.06
CA PHE A 645 103.06 46.23 43.72
C PHE A 645 101.82 45.34 43.72
N VAL A 646 100.69 45.89 44.15
CA VAL A 646 99.36 45.31 43.91
C VAL A 646 98.65 46.19 42.89
N LEU A 647 98.30 45.63 41.74
CA LEU A 647 97.56 46.28 40.66
C LEU A 647 96.11 45.78 40.70
N HIS A 648 95.13 46.69 40.71
CA HIS A 648 93.71 46.36 40.62
C HIS A 648 93.18 46.60 39.20
N ILE A 649 92.33 45.70 38.71
CA ILE A 649 91.83 45.67 37.33
C ILE A 649 90.31 45.47 37.33
N ASN A 650 89.57 46.22 36.50
CA ASN A 650 88.11 46.12 36.31
C ASN A 650 87.71 45.27 35.08
N GLY A 651 86.41 45.20 34.80
CA GLY A 651 85.85 44.38 33.72
C GLY A 651 86.26 44.74 32.29
N GLU A 652 86.88 45.90 32.04
CA GLU A 652 87.41 46.26 30.70
C GLU A 652 88.60 45.38 30.26
N ALA A 653 89.20 44.60 31.19
CA ALA A 653 90.26 43.65 30.87
C ALA A 653 89.75 42.26 30.44
N TYR A 654 88.44 41.99 30.48
CA TYR A 654 87.89 40.73 29.98
C TYR A 654 88.11 40.60 28.47
N SER A 655 88.49 39.40 28.04
CA SER A 655 88.92 39.12 26.65
C SER A 655 87.80 39.21 25.61
N GLY A 656 86.53 39.10 26.03
CA GLY A 656 85.38 39.09 25.12
C GLY A 656 85.40 37.93 24.09
N ARG A 657 86.12 36.84 24.40
CA ARG A 657 86.27 35.67 23.53
C ARG A 657 84.94 34.92 23.43
N ASP A 658 84.37 34.90 22.22
CA ASP A 658 83.01 34.45 21.88
C ASP A 658 81.87 35.18 22.63
N PRO A 659 81.48 36.40 22.20
CA PRO A 659 80.19 36.97 22.60
C PRO A 659 79.07 36.10 22.03
N ALA A 660 78.23 35.54 22.91
CA ALA A 660 77.16 34.61 22.52
C ALA A 660 76.26 35.22 21.41
N GLU A 661 76.21 34.54 20.27
CA GLU A 661 75.50 34.97 19.07
C GLU A 661 73.99 35.12 19.37
N PRO A 662 73.38 36.31 19.15
CA PRO A 662 72.00 36.54 19.56
C PRO A 662 71.01 35.59 18.87
N LEU A 663 70.41 34.68 19.65
CA LEU A 663 69.49 33.66 19.14
C LEU A 663 68.32 34.30 18.38
N ALA A 664 68.27 34.06 17.08
CA ALA A 664 67.19 34.52 16.22
C ALA A 664 65.87 33.83 16.62
N GLY A 665 64.94 34.59 17.18
CA GLY A 665 63.68 34.06 17.71
C GLY A 665 62.81 33.40 16.63
N GLY A 666 62.57 32.09 16.78
CA GLY A 666 61.56 31.37 16.02
C GLY A 666 60.14 31.68 16.51
N GLN A 667 59.19 31.76 15.59
CA GLN A 667 57.74 31.79 15.85
C GLN A 667 57.15 30.39 15.80
#